data_AF-H0FG08-F1
#
_entry.id   AF-H0FG08-F1
#
_cell.length_a   1.000
_cell.length_b   1.000
_cell.length_c   1.000
_cell.angle_alpha   90.00
_cell.angle_beta   90.00
_cell.angle_gamma   90.00
#
_symmetry.space_group_name_H-M   'P 1'
#
loop_
_entity.id
_entity.type
_entity.pdbx_description
1 polymer ?
#
loop_
_entity_poly.entity_id
_entity_poly.type
_entity_poly.pdbx_seq_one_letter_code
_entity_poly.pdbx_strand_id
1 'polypeptide(L)'
;MKTIKPLRLGILTRPYRRQRRDMLGVAVFALVDIARSPTLLTDQELWQIAAAEGIGALDLATPKLHPEALVSGHAYPHDSGSPGACAVRMKLGSIDKSLLVFGDRYWLDGKVTAPQPFERMRLDWSRAYGGPGVAENPLGIGAQDEDIHGVRTRRLPNIEHPLQRLGSPAQRVAPVCFAPLPAEWPQRAAHMGRDYGQEWLEHDFPGFASDMDWRFFNAAQPDQWGPPNTSFTGGAEYELWNMHPAHPVLRGRLPSWRARCFFSREADGAALQELDLRLSTAWFFPERAQMALIWHGAAHVREDDAADVRHIMPALEHAQLPRDMAHYEEVLRQRLDPELGPVYALLDAQLVPEDICGELAEPEAPDARPSNRNVHAGAARRHARERESLLAQGLDPDLYMAPLDPPPAAPRLADLPQTILRLQREMEDAKRLSGATAARALEDPNLPGMAQVAGVDLDALRRLDGAGKPAAAFDPRKLKRHIAEFDTSPHAQARRHAPGAGDASPPLSETLGAQVHQAYQQSAHHFAPPPPMPPLRAQRTRRKLEARLKGNRDCRDMNLTGADLSGMDLSNVDFQRAILAGARLVDARLDGSDLTDAVLTGADLTGACMRGATLTRANLGNAHCLRTDFSLSQITETTWDDAFCEDCNFSGSAWRLGRLHKARLLHCDLRRATFSQWTSMNATLEDCDFRESSLDQCVFMQGTLENARFDGATLMRVSFMDVGFPGRFSMENAALDGCAFAGRVELTGARLQGLRFNQGSARGAILTGADMRGARLSASDFSECQLQDADLSDMSAPDTHFVRADFTGARLRNANLINSLLGKAIFLRADLTGANLFRADVAQTRMDDSTSLDNAYTQGAKRWPVRQPETPA
;
A
#
# COMPACT_ATOMS: atom_id res chain seq x y z
N MET A 1 15.00 0.34 -3.99
CA MET A 1 15.27 0.31 -2.53
C MET A 1 13.96 0.26 -1.75
N LYS A 2 13.70 -0.81 -0.98
CA LYS A 2 12.57 -0.96 -0.05
C LYS A 2 12.98 -0.44 1.32
N THR A 3 12.14 0.40 1.92
CA THR A 3 12.37 0.96 3.26
C THR A 3 11.64 0.14 4.31
N ILE A 4 12.37 -0.39 5.29
CA ILE A 4 11.85 -1.20 6.39
C ILE A 4 11.97 -0.36 7.67
N LYS A 5 10.91 0.32 8.11
CA LYS A 5 10.99 1.25 9.25
C LYS A 5 9.90 1.00 10.31
N PRO A 6 10.09 1.41 11.56
CA PRO A 6 9.01 1.54 12.53
C PRO A 6 8.13 2.76 12.21
N LEU A 7 6.96 2.85 12.83
CA LEU A 7 6.03 3.98 12.68
C LEU A 7 6.59 5.29 13.26
N ARG A 8 7.54 5.19 14.21
CA ARG A 8 8.08 6.33 14.97
C ARG A 8 9.31 7.00 14.38
N LEU A 9 9.99 6.35 13.43
CA LEU A 9 11.18 6.93 12.82
C LEU A 9 10.88 7.38 11.39
N GLY A 10 11.29 8.61 11.10
CA GLY A 10 11.40 9.11 9.73
C GLY A 10 12.74 8.70 9.13
N ILE A 11 12.79 8.59 7.80
CA ILE A 11 14.05 8.45 7.07
C ILE A 11 13.99 9.21 5.75
N LEU A 12 15.06 9.94 5.43
CA LEU A 12 15.30 10.50 4.11
C LEU A 12 16.60 9.92 3.58
N THR A 13 16.60 9.61 2.29
CA THR A 13 17.78 9.14 1.57
C THR A 13 18.03 10.04 0.37
N ARG A 14 19.31 10.27 0.07
CA ARG A 14 19.72 11.04 -1.09
C ARG A 14 20.97 10.42 -1.70
N PRO A 15 20.87 9.83 -2.91
CA PRO A 15 22.07 9.52 -3.66
C PRO A 15 22.72 10.83 -4.13
N TYR A 16 24.04 10.91 -4.02
CA TYR A 16 24.83 12.02 -4.55
C TYR A 16 26.23 11.57 -4.90
N ARG A 17 26.85 12.25 -5.87
CA ARG A 17 28.26 12.05 -6.19
C ARG A 17 29.10 13.16 -5.56
N ARG A 18 30.23 12.77 -4.98
CA ARG A 18 31.24 13.69 -4.44
C ARG A 18 32.62 13.14 -4.71
N GLN A 19 33.50 13.97 -5.29
CA GLN A 19 34.88 13.58 -5.61
C GLN A 19 34.92 12.23 -6.38
N ARG A 20 34.06 12.10 -7.39
CA ARG A 20 33.92 10.90 -8.23
C ARG A 20 33.54 9.61 -7.49
N ARG A 21 32.95 9.71 -6.29
CA ARG A 21 32.40 8.57 -5.54
C ARG A 21 30.90 8.73 -5.39
N ASP A 22 30.18 7.66 -5.66
CA ASP A 22 28.73 7.58 -5.46
C ASP A 22 28.43 7.23 -4.00
N MET A 23 27.59 8.06 -3.40
CA MET A 23 27.25 8.01 -1.98
C MET A 23 25.73 7.96 -1.84
N LEU A 24 25.25 7.21 -0.85
CA LEU A 24 23.89 7.30 -0.35
C LEU A 24 23.92 8.03 1.00
N GLY A 25 23.51 9.29 1.00
CA GLY A 25 23.28 10.04 2.21
C GLY A 25 21.98 9.60 2.89
N VAL A 26 22.00 9.52 4.22
CA VAL A 26 20.87 9.08 5.04
C VAL A 26 20.67 10.06 6.20
N ALA A 27 19.42 10.49 6.41
CA ALA A 27 18.97 11.18 7.62
C ALA A 27 17.88 10.37 8.31
N VAL A 28 18.06 10.03 9.59
CA VAL A 28 17.06 9.39 10.44
C VAL A 28 16.50 10.41 11.41
N PHE A 29 15.17 10.48 11.52
CA PHE A 29 14.46 11.47 12.32
C PHE A 29 13.75 10.80 13.50
N ALA A 30 13.82 11.45 14.66
CA ALA A 30 13.03 11.12 15.84
C ALA A 30 12.38 12.38 16.41
N LEU A 31 11.06 12.38 16.58
CA LEU A 31 10.35 13.41 17.34
C LEU A 31 10.27 12.98 18.80
N VAL A 32 10.63 13.88 19.71
CA VAL A 32 10.76 13.62 21.13
C VAL A 32 9.91 14.62 21.91
N ASP A 33 8.99 14.12 22.73
CA ASP A 33 8.37 14.88 23.81
C ASP A 33 9.36 15.06 24.95
N ILE A 34 9.52 16.29 25.42
CA ILE A 34 10.49 16.69 26.44
C ILE A 34 9.82 17.41 27.61
N ALA A 35 8.50 17.33 27.74
CA ALA A 35 7.76 17.95 28.84
C ALA A 35 8.06 17.29 30.19
N ARG A 36 8.37 15.99 30.17
CA ARG A 36 8.71 15.19 31.36
C ARG A 36 9.96 14.33 31.10
N SER A 37 9.76 13.03 30.94
CA SER A 37 10.77 12.09 30.44
C SER A 37 10.78 12.12 28.92
N PRO A 38 11.95 12.02 28.26
CA PRO A 38 12.02 11.91 26.81
C PRO A 38 11.18 10.74 26.28
N THR A 39 10.16 11.05 25.50
CA THR A 39 9.25 10.05 24.92
C THR A 39 9.22 10.21 23.41
N LEU A 40 9.41 9.11 22.69
CA LEU A 40 9.43 9.06 21.23
C LEU A 40 8.01 9.07 20.67
N LEU A 41 7.73 10.08 19.85
CA LEU A 41 6.46 10.28 19.15
C LEU A 41 6.53 9.71 17.73
N THR A 42 5.42 9.77 17.00
CA THR A 42 5.33 9.19 15.64
C THR A 42 5.97 10.09 14.58
N ASP A 43 6.41 9.48 13.46
CA ASP A 43 6.89 10.22 12.28
C ASP A 43 5.77 11.11 11.69
N GLN A 44 4.51 10.67 11.78
CA GLN A 44 3.37 11.47 11.34
C GLN A 44 3.22 12.79 12.12
N GLU A 45 3.39 12.75 13.44
CA GLU A 45 3.34 13.95 14.29
C GLU A 45 4.49 14.92 13.98
N LEU A 46 5.68 14.40 13.62
CA LEU A 46 6.81 15.22 13.18
C LEU A 46 6.43 16.06 11.95
N TRP A 47 5.81 15.43 10.95
CA TRP A 47 5.39 16.13 9.74
C TRP A 47 4.26 17.13 9.98
N GLN A 48 3.35 16.84 10.91
CA GLN A 48 2.31 17.80 11.32
C GLN A 48 2.92 19.05 11.95
N ILE A 49 3.92 18.89 12.82
CA ILE A 49 4.65 20.03 13.41
C ILE A 49 5.43 20.79 12.35
N ALA A 50 6.15 20.08 11.47
CA ALA A 50 6.91 20.71 10.39
C ALA A 50 6.00 21.58 9.50
N ALA A 51 4.83 21.06 9.13
CA ALA A 51 3.83 21.80 8.36
C ALA A 51 3.28 23.01 9.15
N ALA A 52 2.95 22.84 10.43
CA ALA A 52 2.43 23.92 11.28
C ALA A 52 3.44 25.06 11.49
N GLU A 53 4.74 24.73 11.53
CA GLU A 53 5.83 25.70 11.67
C GLU A 53 6.27 26.31 10.32
N GLY A 54 5.67 25.91 9.19
CA GLY A 54 6.02 26.39 7.86
C GLY A 54 7.37 25.88 7.34
N ILE A 55 7.83 24.74 7.84
CA ILE A 55 9.12 24.15 7.47
C ILE A 55 8.98 23.43 6.12
N GLY A 56 9.56 24.02 5.06
CA GLY A 56 9.47 23.46 3.70
C GLY A 56 10.28 22.17 3.49
N ALA A 57 11.44 22.03 4.15
CA ALA A 57 12.24 20.80 4.16
C ALA A 57 12.94 20.64 5.51
N LEU A 58 12.81 19.47 6.14
CA LEU A 58 13.47 19.17 7.41
C LEU A 58 14.98 18.96 7.25
N ASP A 59 15.40 18.30 6.17
CA ASP A 59 16.81 18.05 5.88
C ASP A 59 17.05 17.73 4.38
N LEU A 60 18.32 17.69 3.97
CA LEU A 60 18.80 17.32 2.63
C LEU A 60 19.45 15.92 2.59
N ALA A 61 19.29 15.12 3.65
CA ALA A 61 19.81 13.77 3.84
C ALA A 61 21.32 13.64 3.57
N THR A 62 22.08 14.68 3.91
CA THR A 62 23.53 14.74 3.65
C THR A 62 24.26 15.00 4.97
N PRO A 63 25.34 14.24 5.28
CA PRO A 63 26.09 14.46 6.53
C PRO A 63 26.54 15.90 6.71
N LYS A 64 26.17 16.52 7.83
CA LYS A 64 26.56 17.90 8.16
C LYS A 64 28.02 17.98 8.60
N LEU A 65 28.66 19.11 8.31
CA LEU A 65 30.03 19.38 8.75
C LEU A 65 30.05 19.70 10.24
N HIS A 66 29.10 20.50 10.71
CA HIS A 66 28.94 20.84 12.12
C HIS A 66 27.64 20.25 12.68
N PRO A 67 27.62 19.80 13.96
CA PRO A 67 26.35 19.63 14.65
C PRO A 67 25.71 21.00 14.86
N GLU A 68 24.40 21.11 14.68
CA GLU A 68 23.69 22.40 14.74
C GLU A 68 22.41 22.34 15.59
N ALA A 69 22.07 23.46 16.21
CA ALA A 69 20.84 23.59 16.99
C ALA A 69 19.92 24.65 16.38
N LEU A 70 18.64 24.32 16.22
CA LEU A 70 17.62 25.19 15.65
C LEU A 70 16.45 25.37 16.62
N VAL A 71 15.73 26.49 16.51
CA VAL A 71 14.49 26.71 17.26
C VAL A 71 13.42 27.23 16.31
N SER A 72 12.24 26.61 16.34
CA SER A 72 11.01 27.14 15.76
C SER A 72 9.98 27.33 16.88
N GLY A 73 9.40 28.53 16.98
CA GLY A 73 8.44 28.83 18.04
C GLY A 73 8.27 30.33 18.30
N HIS A 74 7.99 30.67 19.55
CA HIS A 74 7.68 32.03 19.98
C HIS A 74 8.46 32.42 21.24
N ALA A 75 8.61 33.72 21.45
CA ALA A 75 9.07 34.32 22.69
C ALA A 75 7.88 34.72 23.57
N TYR A 76 8.02 34.56 24.89
CA TYR A 76 7.03 34.87 25.91
C TYR A 76 7.65 35.76 26.98
N PRO A 77 7.14 36.99 27.21
CA PRO A 77 7.64 37.84 28.27
C PRO A 77 7.05 37.40 29.61
N HIS A 78 7.88 36.80 30.47
CA HIS A 78 7.49 36.36 31.81
C HIS A 78 7.67 37.44 32.89
N ASP A 79 8.45 38.48 32.62
CA ASP A 79 8.66 39.60 33.54
C ASP A 79 7.53 40.63 33.41
N SER A 80 6.67 40.69 34.43
CA SER A 80 5.58 41.68 34.53
C SER A 80 6.07 43.14 34.56
N GLY A 81 7.33 43.38 34.91
CA GLY A 81 7.95 44.73 34.87
C GLY A 81 8.33 45.20 33.47
N SER A 82 8.41 44.29 32.50
CA SER A 82 8.84 44.57 31.11
C SER A 82 7.95 43.84 30.09
N PRO A 83 6.62 44.02 30.07
CA PRO A 83 5.71 43.20 29.26
C PRO A 83 5.88 43.37 27.74
N GLY A 84 6.63 44.37 27.29
CA GLY A 84 6.97 44.60 25.88
C GLY A 84 8.36 44.09 25.47
N ALA A 85 9.13 43.47 26.36
CA ALA A 85 10.48 43.02 26.03
C ALA A 85 10.92 41.80 26.83
N CYS A 86 11.60 40.86 26.19
CA CYS A 86 12.28 39.76 26.89
C CYS A 86 13.57 39.35 26.17
N ALA A 87 14.49 38.72 26.91
CA ALA A 87 15.65 38.06 26.32
C ALA A 87 15.34 36.58 26.10
N VAL A 88 15.66 36.06 24.92
CA VAL A 88 15.56 34.63 24.62
C VAL A 88 16.95 34.05 24.44
N ARG A 89 17.16 32.82 24.89
CA ARG A 89 18.47 32.17 24.83
C ARG A 89 18.31 30.68 24.58
N MET A 90 19.12 30.14 23.67
CA MET A 90 19.28 28.72 23.44
C MET A 90 20.70 28.33 23.83
N LYS A 91 20.82 27.43 24.80
CA LYS A 91 22.08 26.80 25.19
C LYS A 91 21.96 25.29 24.92
N LEU A 92 22.94 24.70 24.23
CA LEU A 92 23.06 23.25 24.04
C LEU A 92 24.54 22.87 23.89
N GLY A 93 25.10 22.19 24.90
CA GLY A 93 26.52 21.86 24.90
C GLY A 93 27.41 23.11 24.79
N SER A 94 28.17 23.21 23.71
CA SER A 94 29.04 24.37 23.40
C SER A 94 28.32 25.52 22.68
N ILE A 95 27.08 25.30 22.21
CA ILE A 95 26.27 26.33 21.54
C ILE A 95 25.59 27.19 22.60
N ASP A 96 25.69 28.50 22.46
CA ASP A 96 25.11 29.48 23.39
C ASP A 96 24.76 30.77 22.65
N LYS A 97 23.49 30.91 22.27
CA LYS A 97 22.99 32.07 21.51
C LYS A 97 21.89 32.78 22.26
N SER A 98 22.05 34.09 22.41
CA SER A 98 21.08 34.97 23.08
C SER A 98 20.62 36.09 22.15
N LEU A 99 19.32 36.33 22.08
CA LEU A 99 18.68 37.40 21.31
C LEU A 99 17.76 38.22 22.22
N LEU A 100 17.52 39.48 21.84
CA LEU A 100 16.52 40.33 22.48
C LEU A 100 15.26 40.36 21.62
N VAL A 101 14.10 40.27 22.27
CA VAL A 101 12.80 40.30 21.62
C VAL A 101 11.99 41.45 22.19
N PHE A 102 11.45 42.26 21.29
CA PHE A 102 10.66 43.44 21.62
C PHE A 102 9.31 43.38 20.90
N GLY A 103 8.28 43.93 21.52
CA GLY A 103 7.05 44.26 20.81
C GLY A 103 7.28 45.34 19.74
N ASP A 104 6.23 45.68 19.02
CA ASP A 104 6.32 46.60 17.89
C ASP A 104 6.86 47.97 18.34
N ARG A 105 7.84 48.47 17.59
CA ARG A 105 8.54 49.75 17.82
C ARG A 105 8.71 50.48 16.51
N TYR A 106 8.77 51.81 16.59
CA TYR A 106 8.80 52.70 15.44
C TYR A 106 9.88 53.77 15.63
N TRP A 107 10.40 54.27 14.52
CA TRP A 107 11.17 55.50 14.49
C TRP A 107 10.24 56.70 14.36
N LEU A 108 10.22 57.56 15.36
CA LEU A 108 9.51 58.85 15.36
C LEU A 108 10.50 59.96 15.72
N ASP A 109 10.67 60.94 14.82
CA ASP A 109 11.59 62.07 14.98
C ASP A 109 13.02 61.66 15.40
N GLY A 110 13.53 60.56 14.81
CA GLY A 110 14.86 60.03 15.10
C GLY A 110 15.01 59.34 16.47
N LYS A 111 13.90 59.12 17.21
CA LYS A 111 13.87 58.37 18.47
C LYS A 111 13.06 57.09 18.33
N VAL A 112 13.44 56.07 19.10
CA VAL A 112 12.74 54.78 19.17
C VAL A 112 11.59 54.88 20.16
N THR A 113 10.40 54.43 19.78
CA THR A 113 9.27 54.33 20.69
C THR A 113 9.49 53.27 21.77
N ALA A 114 8.80 53.38 22.90
CA ALA A 114 8.74 52.29 23.87
C ALA A 114 8.16 51.01 23.20
N PRO A 115 8.68 49.81 23.54
CA PRO A 115 8.14 48.58 22.99
C PRO A 115 6.72 48.34 23.49
N GLN A 116 5.82 48.01 22.57
CA GLN A 116 4.45 47.64 22.93
C GLN A 116 4.43 46.29 23.68
N PRO A 117 3.55 46.10 24.67
CA PRO A 117 3.33 44.79 25.28
C PRO A 117 2.95 43.72 24.26
N PHE A 118 3.40 42.48 24.46
CA PHE A 118 2.98 41.35 23.64
C PHE A 118 2.79 40.08 24.48
N GLU A 119 1.82 39.24 24.14
CA GLU A 119 1.62 37.95 24.82
C GLU A 119 2.59 36.88 24.30
N ARG A 120 2.81 36.87 22.98
CA ARG A 120 3.80 36.02 22.30
C ARG A 120 4.34 36.71 21.05
N MET A 121 5.60 36.48 20.72
CA MET A 121 6.25 37.02 19.52
C MET A 121 6.91 35.90 18.72
N ARG A 122 6.65 35.83 17.42
CA ARG A 122 7.21 34.78 16.56
C ARG A 122 8.74 34.90 16.45
N LEU A 123 9.45 33.79 16.56
CA LEU A 123 10.91 33.72 16.43
C LEU A 123 11.30 33.23 15.03
N ASP A 124 11.08 34.06 14.01
CA ASP A 124 11.43 33.76 12.63
C ASP A 124 12.02 34.97 11.88
N TRP A 125 12.39 34.75 10.62
CA TRP A 125 13.03 35.76 9.78
C TRP A 125 12.15 36.99 9.50
N SER A 126 10.82 36.86 9.56
CA SER A 126 9.89 37.99 9.35
C SER A 126 9.97 39.04 10.46
N ARG A 127 10.53 38.65 11.61
CA ARG A 127 10.66 39.48 12.82
C ARG A 127 12.09 39.99 13.05
N ALA A 128 13.05 39.53 12.27
CA ALA A 128 14.44 39.96 12.30
C ALA A 128 14.69 41.16 11.37
N TYR A 129 15.84 41.82 11.53
CA TYR A 129 16.25 42.91 10.63
C TYR A 129 16.25 42.43 9.17
N GLY A 130 15.65 43.22 8.28
CA GLY A 130 15.58 42.88 6.86
C GLY A 130 14.54 43.70 6.10
N GLY A 131 14.16 43.18 4.93
CA GLY A 131 13.14 43.74 4.04
C GLY A 131 13.53 43.53 2.57
N PRO A 132 12.67 43.90 1.60
CA PRO A 132 12.86 43.55 0.18
C PRO A 132 14.20 43.96 -0.45
N GLY A 133 14.90 44.94 0.13
CA GLY A 133 16.21 45.42 -0.31
C GLY A 133 17.41 44.85 0.46
N VAL A 134 17.20 43.84 1.32
CA VAL A 134 18.24 43.16 2.10
C VAL A 134 18.25 41.69 1.67
N ALA A 135 19.22 41.33 0.83
CA ALA A 135 19.29 39.98 0.26
C ALA A 135 19.49 38.90 1.34
N GLU A 136 20.11 39.26 2.45
CA GLU A 136 20.36 38.39 3.61
C GLU A 136 19.09 38.06 4.41
N ASN A 137 18.04 38.87 4.28
CA ASN A 137 16.73 38.58 4.87
C ASN A 137 15.64 39.42 4.17
N PRO A 138 15.17 38.98 2.98
CA PRO A 138 14.15 39.71 2.23
C PRO A 138 12.79 39.76 2.93
N LEU A 139 12.53 38.83 3.86
CA LEU A 139 11.27 38.72 4.61
C LEU A 139 11.22 39.60 5.86
N GLY A 140 12.37 40.12 6.30
CA GLY A 140 12.50 40.85 7.55
C GLY A 140 11.91 42.26 7.51
N ILE A 141 12.12 42.96 8.62
CA ILE A 141 11.58 44.30 8.84
C ILE A 141 12.68 45.27 9.30
N GLY A 142 12.45 46.57 9.06
CA GLY A 142 13.30 47.65 9.55
C GLY A 142 14.42 48.14 8.64
N ALA A 143 14.48 47.68 7.40
CA ALA A 143 15.37 48.25 6.37
C ALA A 143 14.72 49.36 5.52
N GLN A 144 13.39 49.52 5.55
CA GLN A 144 12.65 50.43 4.66
C GLN A 144 11.57 51.22 5.42
N ASP A 145 11.19 52.37 4.87
CA ASP A 145 10.07 53.15 5.39
C ASP A 145 8.75 52.60 4.84
N GLU A 146 7.71 52.66 5.66
CA GLU A 146 6.38 52.15 5.40
C GLU A 146 5.34 53.19 5.84
N ASP A 147 4.22 53.27 5.11
CA ASP A 147 3.08 54.11 5.53
C ASP A 147 2.17 53.30 6.46
N ILE A 148 2.16 53.67 7.75
CA ILE A 148 1.37 53.01 8.79
C ILE A 148 0.33 54.00 9.31
N HIS A 149 -0.95 53.73 9.04
CA HIS A 149 -2.07 54.62 9.40
C HIS A 149 -1.90 56.08 8.92
N GLY A 150 -1.31 56.27 7.73
CA GLY A 150 -1.07 57.60 7.15
C GLY A 150 0.18 58.32 7.67
N VAL A 151 0.99 57.66 8.50
CA VAL A 151 2.29 58.17 8.96
C VAL A 151 3.40 57.36 8.30
N ARG A 152 4.26 58.03 7.54
CA ARG A 152 5.48 57.45 7.00
C ARG A 152 6.49 57.24 8.12
N THR A 153 6.75 56.00 8.47
CA THR A 153 7.66 55.62 9.56
C THR A 153 8.43 54.35 9.20
N ARG A 154 9.44 54.00 9.99
CA ARG A 154 10.18 52.75 9.85
C ARG A 154 10.00 51.94 11.11
N ARG A 155 9.50 50.70 10.98
CA ARG A 155 9.44 49.75 12.08
C ARG A 155 10.84 49.30 12.48
N LEU A 156 11.05 49.03 13.75
CA LEU A 156 12.24 48.31 14.19
C LEU A 156 11.96 46.80 14.16
N PRO A 157 12.98 45.96 13.89
CA PRO A 157 12.85 44.54 14.03
C PRO A 157 12.46 44.16 15.46
N ASN A 158 11.63 43.14 15.60
CA ASN A 158 11.26 42.61 16.90
C ASN A 158 12.42 41.80 17.51
N ILE A 159 13.24 41.15 16.68
CA ILE A 159 14.40 40.35 17.08
C ILE A 159 15.69 41.13 16.82
N GLU A 160 16.48 41.36 17.86
CA GLU A 160 17.76 42.05 17.79
C GLU A 160 18.89 41.28 18.48
N HIS A 161 20.11 41.42 17.98
CA HIS A 161 21.29 40.90 18.66
C HIS A 161 21.67 41.83 19.83
N PRO A 162 21.99 41.32 21.04
CA PRO A 162 22.26 42.15 22.22
C PRO A 162 23.39 43.18 22.03
N LEU A 163 24.40 42.83 21.23
CA LEU A 163 25.57 43.68 20.95
C LEU A 163 25.48 44.49 19.66
N GLN A 164 24.46 44.27 18.83
CA GLN A 164 24.33 44.93 17.51
C GLN A 164 22.92 45.52 17.35
N ARG A 165 22.50 46.33 18.32
CA ARG A 165 21.20 47.01 18.28
C ARG A 165 21.21 48.16 17.30
N LEU A 166 20.04 48.47 16.73
CA LEU A 166 19.86 49.63 15.86
C LEU A 166 19.84 50.92 16.70
N GLY A 167 20.86 51.75 16.51
CA GLY A 167 20.97 53.08 17.12
C GLY A 167 20.47 54.21 16.23
N SER A 168 20.26 53.98 14.92
CA SER A 168 19.67 54.95 14.00
C SER A 168 18.94 54.27 12.83
N PRO A 169 18.00 54.95 12.15
CA PRO A 169 17.32 54.39 10.97
C PRO A 169 18.27 54.02 9.83
N ALA A 170 19.40 54.74 9.67
CA ALA A 170 20.36 54.53 8.59
C ALA A 170 21.32 53.36 8.85
N GLN A 171 21.43 52.88 10.09
CA GLN A 171 22.33 51.79 10.46
C GLN A 171 21.83 50.47 9.85
N ARG A 172 22.74 49.70 9.29
CA ARG A 172 22.49 48.32 8.88
C ARG A 172 23.13 47.36 9.88
N VAL A 173 22.42 46.28 10.20
CA VAL A 173 22.90 45.20 11.08
C VAL A 173 22.72 43.86 10.38
N ALA A 174 23.45 42.83 10.82
CA ALA A 174 23.25 41.49 10.29
C ALA A 174 21.91 40.92 10.80
N PRO A 175 21.07 40.32 9.94
CA PRO A 175 19.89 39.59 10.39
C PRO A 175 20.28 38.43 11.32
N VAL A 176 19.55 38.28 12.42
CA VAL A 176 19.76 37.20 13.41
C VAL A 176 18.45 36.50 13.73
N CYS A 177 18.48 35.18 13.78
CA CYS A 177 17.33 34.34 14.12
C CYS A 177 17.80 32.99 14.69
N PHE A 178 16.89 32.17 15.21
CA PHE A 178 17.17 30.75 15.52
C PHE A 178 16.69 29.78 14.42
N ALA A 179 15.80 30.25 13.55
CA ALA A 179 15.20 29.49 12.46
C ALA A 179 16.23 29.12 11.38
N PRO A 180 15.99 28.05 10.59
CA PRO A 180 16.90 27.65 9.52
C PRO A 180 17.04 28.74 8.44
N LEU A 181 18.25 28.90 7.92
CA LEU A 181 18.57 29.73 6.76
C LEU A 181 18.10 29.03 5.46
N PRO A 182 17.30 29.72 4.64
CA PRO A 182 16.94 29.23 3.30
C PRO A 182 18.17 29.01 2.42
N ALA A 183 18.13 27.99 1.55
CA ALA A 183 19.26 27.56 0.75
C ALA A 183 19.66 28.58 -0.34
N GLU A 184 18.68 29.35 -0.81
CA GLU A 184 18.79 30.35 -1.86
C GLU A 184 19.31 31.71 -1.35
N TRP A 185 19.37 31.92 -0.03
CA TRP A 185 19.86 33.18 0.53
C TRP A 185 21.40 33.25 0.47
N PRO A 186 21.98 34.45 0.25
CA PRO A 186 23.42 34.61 0.01
C PRO A 186 24.32 33.95 1.06
N GLN A 187 23.92 33.95 2.34
CA GLN A 187 24.68 33.36 3.43
C GLN A 187 24.89 31.86 3.27
N ARG A 188 23.94 31.16 2.64
CA ARG A 188 23.99 29.72 2.42
C ARG A 188 24.37 29.40 0.97
N ALA A 189 23.81 30.13 0.00
CA ALA A 189 24.12 29.99 -1.42
C ALA A 189 25.60 30.30 -1.74
N ALA A 190 26.29 31.14 -0.95
CA ALA A 190 27.72 31.38 -1.12
C ALA A 190 28.60 30.13 -0.88
N HIS A 191 28.08 29.13 -0.15
CA HIS A 191 28.74 27.84 0.04
C HIS A 191 28.46 26.84 -1.09
N MET A 192 27.53 27.18 -2.00
CA MET A 192 27.30 26.39 -3.20
C MET A 192 28.51 26.53 -4.13
N GLY A 193 29.06 25.39 -4.56
CA GLY A 193 30.13 25.38 -5.55
C GLY A 193 29.65 25.97 -6.88
N ARG A 194 30.59 26.46 -7.69
CA ARG A 194 30.31 27.15 -8.97
C ARG A 194 30.90 26.44 -10.18
N ASP A 195 31.77 25.46 -9.95
CA ASP A 195 32.54 24.80 -11.01
C ASP A 195 31.72 23.70 -11.73
N TYR A 196 30.61 24.09 -12.35
CA TYR A 196 29.73 23.24 -13.17
C TYR A 196 30.12 23.24 -14.66
N GLY A 197 31.43 23.22 -14.95
CA GLY A 197 31.97 23.24 -16.30
C GLY A 197 31.89 21.89 -17.03
N GLN A 198 32.55 21.80 -18.19
CA GLN A 198 32.62 20.56 -18.97
C GLN A 198 33.22 19.39 -18.16
N GLU A 199 34.29 19.65 -17.40
CA GLU A 199 34.93 18.62 -16.57
C GLU A 199 33.96 18.03 -15.53
N TRP A 200 33.13 18.87 -14.90
CA TRP A 200 32.09 18.41 -13.99
C TRP A 200 31.03 17.59 -14.72
N LEU A 201 30.55 18.05 -15.89
CA LEU A 201 29.56 17.32 -16.68
C LEU A 201 30.05 15.91 -17.06
N GLU A 202 31.34 15.78 -17.38
CA GLU A 202 31.94 14.53 -17.81
C GLU A 202 32.27 13.57 -16.67
N HIS A 203 32.66 14.08 -15.49
CA HIS A 203 33.24 13.27 -14.43
C HIS A 203 32.47 13.29 -13.11
N ASP A 204 31.75 14.37 -12.81
CA ASP A 204 31.16 14.60 -11.49
C ASP A 204 29.62 14.70 -11.52
N PHE A 205 28.97 15.02 -12.65
CA PHE A 205 27.52 14.98 -12.81
C PHE A 205 26.99 13.56 -12.56
N PRO A 206 25.87 13.37 -11.82
CA PRO A 206 24.95 14.39 -11.28
C PRO A 206 25.30 14.89 -9.85
N GLY A 207 26.56 14.84 -9.47
CA GLY A 207 27.08 15.24 -8.16
C GLY A 207 27.32 16.73 -7.96
N PHE A 208 27.90 17.05 -6.81
CA PHE A 208 28.23 18.42 -6.43
C PHE A 208 29.50 18.91 -7.13
N ALA A 209 29.56 20.22 -7.40
CA ALA A 209 30.78 20.86 -7.88
C ALA A 209 31.95 20.63 -6.90
N SER A 210 33.17 20.52 -7.44
CA SER A 210 34.38 20.16 -6.69
C SER A 210 34.76 21.21 -5.65
N ASP A 211 34.41 22.47 -5.89
CA ASP A 211 34.64 23.63 -5.03
C ASP A 211 33.56 23.84 -3.96
N MET A 212 32.54 22.97 -3.90
CA MET A 212 31.44 23.11 -2.95
C MET A 212 31.90 23.05 -1.50
N ASP A 213 31.48 24.04 -0.73
CA ASP A 213 31.70 24.11 0.71
C ASP A 213 30.60 23.36 1.46
N TRP A 214 31.01 22.35 2.23
CA TRP A 214 30.09 21.44 2.91
C TRP A 214 29.25 22.12 4.00
N ARG A 215 29.62 23.33 4.43
CA ARG A 215 28.78 24.19 5.29
C ARG A 215 27.42 24.52 4.67
N PHE A 216 27.25 24.37 3.36
CA PHE A 216 25.95 24.49 2.70
C PHE A 216 24.86 23.60 3.33
N PHE A 217 25.22 22.42 3.86
CA PHE A 217 24.25 21.52 4.48
C PHE A 217 23.88 21.88 5.92
N ASN A 218 24.63 22.79 6.54
CA ASN A 218 24.25 23.38 7.81
C ASN A 218 23.18 24.46 7.57
N ALA A 219 21.99 24.26 8.13
CA ALA A 219 20.87 25.19 8.00
C ALA A 219 20.90 26.29 9.06
N ALA A 220 21.58 26.09 10.19
CA ALA A 220 21.65 27.12 11.25
C ALA A 220 22.68 28.23 10.92
N GLN A 221 22.56 29.39 11.57
CA GLN A 221 23.62 30.42 11.52
C GLN A 221 24.91 29.91 12.19
N PRO A 222 26.11 30.42 11.84
CA PRO A 222 27.38 29.91 12.39
C PRO A 222 27.53 29.94 13.91
N ASP A 223 26.83 30.86 14.59
CA ASP A 223 26.78 30.96 16.05
C ASP A 223 25.89 29.89 16.72
N GLN A 224 25.23 29.05 15.92
CA GLN A 224 24.44 27.88 16.32
C GLN A 224 25.11 26.56 15.95
N TRP A 225 26.40 26.59 15.59
CA TRP A 225 27.18 25.40 15.22
C TRP A 225 28.07 24.97 16.38
N GLY A 226 28.14 23.65 16.61
CA GLY A 226 29.18 23.05 17.44
C GLY A 226 30.48 22.83 16.66
N PRO A 227 31.49 22.19 17.29
CA PRO A 227 32.77 21.93 16.66
C PRO A 227 32.64 21.09 15.38
N PRO A 228 33.42 21.38 14.32
CA PRO A 228 33.35 20.64 13.06
C PRO A 228 33.70 19.17 13.25
N ASN A 229 33.10 18.31 12.44
CA ASN A 229 33.29 16.85 12.43
C ASN A 229 32.94 16.15 13.75
N THR A 230 32.11 16.77 14.60
CA THR A 230 31.60 16.17 15.83
C THR A 230 30.11 15.86 15.76
N SER A 231 29.56 15.23 16.79
CA SER A 231 28.13 14.99 16.98
C SER A 231 27.69 15.46 18.36
N PHE A 232 26.40 15.71 18.55
CA PHE A 232 25.87 15.90 19.89
C PHE A 232 25.97 14.61 20.70
N THR A 233 26.42 14.74 21.94
CA THR A 233 26.51 13.63 22.89
C THR A 233 25.18 13.47 23.63
N GLY A 234 24.72 12.23 23.77
CA GLY A 234 23.60 11.90 24.67
C GLY A 234 23.87 12.43 26.09
N GLY A 235 22.86 13.02 26.71
CA GLY A 235 22.97 13.65 28.03
C GLY A 235 23.43 15.11 28.03
N ALA A 236 23.76 15.69 26.86
CA ALA A 236 24.09 17.11 26.75
C ALA A 236 22.95 17.98 27.29
N GLU A 237 23.29 18.91 28.18
CA GLU A 237 22.31 19.82 28.78
C GLU A 237 21.86 20.88 27.78
N TYR A 238 20.57 21.19 27.83
CA TYR A 238 19.99 22.32 27.12
C TYR A 238 19.21 23.25 28.05
N GLU A 239 19.19 24.53 27.68
CA GLU A 239 18.35 25.55 28.30
C GLU A 239 17.71 26.43 27.22
N LEU A 240 16.40 26.62 27.30
CA LEU A 240 15.61 27.47 26.41
C LEU A 240 14.88 28.53 27.25
N TRP A 241 15.29 29.79 27.10
CA TRP A 241 14.82 30.89 27.95
C TRP A 241 13.73 31.68 27.25
N ASN A 242 12.62 31.90 27.95
CA ASN A 242 11.47 32.68 27.51
C ASN A 242 10.86 32.23 26.18
N MET A 243 10.90 30.92 25.88
CA MET A 243 10.35 30.33 24.65
C MET A 243 9.15 29.40 24.88
N HIS A 244 8.72 29.22 26.14
CA HIS A 244 7.56 28.41 26.52
C HIS A 244 6.54 29.29 27.26
N PRO A 245 5.22 29.13 27.04
CA PRO A 245 4.18 29.99 27.63
C PRO A 245 4.12 29.95 29.16
N ALA A 246 4.38 28.80 29.78
CA ALA A 246 4.31 28.64 31.24
C ALA A 246 5.67 28.54 31.96
N HIS A 247 6.78 28.38 31.22
CA HIS A 247 8.08 28.07 31.79
C HIS A 247 9.11 29.11 31.33
N PRO A 248 9.57 30.01 32.22
CA PRO A 248 10.57 31.01 31.87
C PRO A 248 11.90 30.41 31.40
N VAL A 249 12.26 29.23 31.90
CA VAL A 249 13.40 28.46 31.37
C VAL A 249 13.00 26.98 31.28
N LEU A 250 12.95 26.44 30.06
CA LEU A 250 12.82 25.01 29.82
C LEU A 250 14.22 24.38 29.83
N ARG A 251 14.46 23.44 30.76
CA ARG A 251 15.76 22.80 30.99
C ARG A 251 15.64 21.30 30.83
N GLY A 252 16.65 20.67 30.27
CA GLY A 252 16.71 19.22 30.19
C GLY A 252 18.03 18.70 29.63
N ARG A 253 18.03 17.43 29.26
CA ARG A 253 19.17 16.75 28.63
C ARG A 253 18.71 16.09 27.34
N LEU A 254 19.57 16.09 26.32
CA LEU A 254 19.33 15.26 25.15
C LEU A 254 19.25 13.79 25.58
N PRO A 255 18.30 12.99 25.06
CA PRO A 255 18.21 11.59 25.41
C PRO A 255 19.47 10.83 24.97
N SER A 256 19.89 9.86 25.77
CA SER A 256 21.04 8.99 25.49
C SER A 256 20.67 7.84 24.54
N TRP A 257 20.14 8.19 23.37
CA TRP A 257 19.74 7.25 22.34
C TRP A 257 20.74 7.20 21.19
N ARG A 258 20.87 6.05 20.56
CA ARG A 258 21.69 5.81 19.38
C ARG A 258 20.77 5.41 18.23
N ALA A 259 20.71 6.23 17.18
CA ALA A 259 20.12 5.79 15.92
C ALA A 259 21.11 4.88 15.19
N ARG A 260 20.57 3.83 14.57
CA ARG A 260 21.30 2.91 13.70
C ARG A 260 20.57 2.84 12.38
N CYS A 261 21.29 2.56 11.31
CA CYS A 261 20.67 2.32 10.02
C CYS A 261 21.42 1.18 9.34
N PHE A 262 20.66 0.26 8.76
CA PHE A 262 21.21 -0.89 8.08
C PHE A 262 20.81 -0.86 6.62
N PHE A 263 21.63 -1.44 5.75
CA PHE A 263 21.29 -1.62 4.35
C PHE A 263 21.77 -2.97 3.84
N SER A 264 21.05 -3.51 2.86
CA SER A 264 21.43 -4.72 2.14
C SER A 264 21.31 -4.52 0.64
N ARG A 265 22.20 -5.16 -0.11
CA ARG A 265 22.21 -5.19 -1.58
C ARG A 265 21.59 -6.47 -2.13
N GLU A 266 21.39 -7.48 -1.29
CA GLU A 266 20.82 -8.76 -1.68
C GLU A 266 19.29 -8.70 -1.67
N ALA A 267 18.65 -9.38 -2.62
CA ALA A 267 17.19 -9.34 -2.77
C ALA A 267 16.46 -9.93 -1.55
N ASP A 268 17.04 -10.97 -0.94
CA ASP A 268 16.57 -11.64 0.27
C ASP A 268 16.92 -10.92 1.58
N GLY A 269 17.71 -9.84 1.50
CA GLY A 269 18.15 -9.08 2.67
C GLY A 269 19.41 -9.61 3.35
N ALA A 270 20.09 -10.62 2.80
CA ALA A 270 21.36 -11.13 3.33
C ALA A 270 22.48 -10.08 3.30
N ALA A 271 23.59 -10.36 3.99
CA ALA A 271 24.78 -9.50 4.08
C ALA A 271 24.45 -8.06 4.54
N LEU A 272 23.64 -7.96 5.60
CA LEU A 272 23.22 -6.69 6.19
C LEU A 272 24.44 -5.92 6.71
N GLN A 273 24.53 -4.64 6.33
CA GLN A 273 25.63 -3.75 6.72
C GLN A 273 25.08 -2.58 7.53
N GLU A 274 25.80 -2.18 8.58
CA GLU A 274 25.48 -0.96 9.34
C GLU A 274 26.11 0.27 8.69
N LEU A 275 25.35 1.36 8.71
CA LEU A 275 25.77 2.70 8.29
C LEU A 275 25.99 3.55 9.55
N ASP A 276 27.18 4.14 9.66
CA ASP A 276 27.55 4.98 10.80
C ASP A 276 26.76 6.30 10.79
N LEU A 277 26.00 6.51 11.87
CA LEU A 277 25.13 7.66 12.05
C LEU A 277 25.66 8.62 13.14
N ARG A 278 25.58 9.92 12.87
CA ARG A 278 26.00 10.99 13.80
C ARG A 278 24.84 11.94 14.10
N LEU A 279 24.51 12.10 15.39
CA LEU A 279 23.52 13.11 15.81
C LEU A 279 24.07 14.51 15.51
N SER A 280 23.54 15.16 14.49
CA SER A 280 24.10 16.41 13.97
C SER A 280 23.07 17.53 13.86
N THR A 281 21.81 17.27 14.22
CA THR A 281 20.82 18.34 14.37
C THR A 281 19.92 18.07 15.56
N ALA A 282 19.75 19.10 16.39
CA ALA A 282 18.72 19.17 17.41
C ALA A 282 17.83 20.38 17.09
N TRP A 283 16.56 20.14 16.77
CA TRP A 283 15.61 21.19 16.42
C TRP A 283 14.51 21.26 17.47
N PHE A 284 14.47 22.36 18.21
CA PHE A 284 13.52 22.55 19.30
C PHE A 284 12.22 23.19 18.82
N PHE A 285 11.11 22.73 19.41
CA PHE A 285 9.77 23.29 19.31
C PHE A 285 9.29 23.65 20.74
N PRO A 286 9.82 24.74 21.32
CA PRO A 286 9.77 24.92 22.77
C PRO A 286 8.36 25.09 23.32
N GLU A 287 7.47 25.75 22.57
CA GLU A 287 6.06 25.96 22.97
C GLU A 287 5.30 24.65 23.22
N ARG A 288 5.65 23.59 22.49
CA ARG A 288 5.06 22.25 22.61
C ARG A 288 5.84 21.35 23.57
N ALA A 289 6.96 21.84 24.13
CA ALA A 289 7.95 21.03 24.84
C ALA A 289 8.32 19.78 24.03
N GLN A 290 8.70 19.98 22.76
CA GLN A 290 9.12 18.90 21.85
C GLN A 290 10.44 19.25 21.15
N MET A 291 11.16 18.24 20.67
CA MET A 291 12.33 18.40 19.80
C MET A 291 12.40 17.32 18.72
N ALA A 292 12.93 17.66 17.55
CA ALA A 292 13.35 16.69 16.55
C ALA A 292 14.87 16.47 16.64
N LEU A 293 15.26 15.20 16.69
CA LEU A 293 16.65 14.76 16.60
C LEU A 293 16.90 14.16 15.23
N ILE A 294 18.00 14.56 14.58
CA ILE A 294 18.35 14.09 13.23
C ILE A 294 19.77 13.56 13.21
N TRP A 295 19.89 12.27 12.91
CA TRP A 295 21.17 11.59 12.72
C TRP A 295 21.48 11.47 11.24
N HIS A 296 22.70 11.84 10.86
CA HIS A 296 23.15 11.76 9.48
C HIS A 296 24.30 10.78 9.32
N GLY A 297 24.30 10.07 8.21
CA GLY A 297 25.42 9.25 7.76
C GLY A 297 25.41 9.10 6.25
N ALA A 298 26.43 8.44 5.72
CA ALA A 298 26.50 8.13 4.30
C ALA A 298 27.23 6.81 4.09
N ALA A 299 26.80 6.05 3.10
CA ALA A 299 27.47 4.83 2.64
C ALA A 299 27.89 4.96 1.18
N HIS A 300 28.96 4.27 0.81
CA HIS A 300 29.32 4.09 -0.59
C HIS A 300 28.28 3.22 -1.30
N VAL A 301 27.89 3.60 -2.51
CA VAL A 301 27.01 2.82 -3.38
C VAL A 301 27.69 2.58 -4.72
N ARG A 302 27.30 1.50 -5.40
CA ARG A 302 27.87 1.11 -6.70
C ARG A 302 27.22 1.86 -7.85
N GLU A 303 26.00 2.35 -7.63
CA GLU A 303 25.24 3.10 -8.63
C GLU A 303 24.92 4.51 -8.12
N ASP A 304 24.99 5.50 -9.01
CA ASP A 304 24.79 6.92 -8.72
C ASP A 304 23.36 7.30 -8.26
N ASP A 305 22.40 6.38 -8.36
CA ASP A 305 21.04 6.49 -7.84
C ASP A 305 20.75 5.47 -6.73
N ALA A 306 21.79 4.78 -6.24
CA ALA A 306 21.73 3.73 -5.22
C ALA A 306 20.78 2.56 -5.53
N ALA A 307 20.54 2.24 -6.81
CA ALA A 307 19.68 1.10 -7.18
C ALA A 307 20.21 -0.26 -6.71
N ASP A 308 21.51 -0.35 -6.46
CA ASP A 308 22.17 -1.52 -5.89
C ASP A 308 21.82 -1.74 -4.41
N VAL A 309 21.25 -0.74 -3.73
CA VAL A 309 20.68 -0.90 -2.38
C VAL A 309 19.25 -1.41 -2.48
N ARG A 310 19.05 -2.67 -2.08
CA ARG A 310 17.74 -3.32 -2.12
C ARG A 310 16.90 -2.98 -0.91
N HIS A 311 17.50 -2.91 0.27
CA HIS A 311 16.80 -2.65 1.54
C HIS A 311 17.52 -1.61 2.37
N ILE A 312 16.76 -0.77 3.07
CA ILE A 312 17.28 0.16 4.09
C ILE A 312 16.39 0.13 5.33
N MET A 313 16.99 0.07 6.53
CA MET A 313 16.27 -0.16 7.78
C MET A 313 16.82 0.72 8.92
N PRO A 314 16.14 1.84 9.27
CA PRO A 314 16.49 2.62 10.45
C PRO A 314 15.98 1.95 11.73
N ALA A 315 16.76 2.09 12.80
CA ALA A 315 16.44 1.65 14.15
C ALA A 315 16.92 2.69 15.18
N LEU A 316 16.39 2.60 16.39
CA LEU A 316 16.83 3.39 17.54
C LEU A 316 17.07 2.40 18.69
N GLU A 317 18.10 2.65 19.50
CA GLU A 317 18.37 1.87 20.72
C GLU A 317 18.84 2.79 21.85
N HIS A 318 18.71 2.31 23.10
CA HIS A 318 19.40 2.94 24.22
C HIS A 318 20.91 2.78 24.01
N ALA A 319 21.68 3.87 24.14
CA ALA A 319 23.12 3.83 23.86
C ALA A 319 23.89 2.83 24.74
N GLN A 320 23.33 2.44 25.88
CA GLN A 320 23.91 1.53 26.87
C GLN A 320 23.46 0.07 26.70
N LEU A 321 22.46 -0.20 25.86
CA LEU A 321 21.88 -1.52 25.62
C LEU A 321 21.85 -1.83 24.11
N PRO A 322 23.03 -1.95 23.46
CA PRO A 322 23.08 -2.20 22.03
C PRO A 322 22.55 -3.60 21.70
N ARG A 323 21.79 -3.72 20.61
CA ARG A 323 21.38 -5.02 20.06
C ARG A 323 22.44 -5.53 19.07
N ASP A 324 22.60 -6.83 18.96
CA ASP A 324 23.55 -7.42 18.01
C ASP A 324 23.04 -7.34 16.55
N MET A 325 23.90 -7.64 15.58
CA MET A 325 23.51 -7.64 14.17
C MET A 325 22.47 -8.74 13.86
N ALA A 326 22.58 -9.89 14.51
CA ALA A 326 21.69 -11.03 14.30
C ALA A 326 20.22 -10.69 14.58
N HIS A 327 19.95 -9.86 15.59
CA HIS A 327 18.63 -9.29 15.84
C HIS A 327 18.06 -8.57 14.60
N TYR A 328 18.85 -7.71 13.95
CA TYR A 328 18.39 -6.92 12.82
C TYR A 328 18.25 -7.75 11.54
N GLU A 329 19.12 -8.73 11.32
CA GLU A 329 18.97 -9.70 10.23
C GLU A 329 17.64 -10.47 10.34
N GLU A 330 17.29 -10.92 11.56
CA GLU A 330 16.02 -11.60 11.81
C GLU A 330 14.80 -10.67 11.63
N VAL A 331 14.87 -9.42 12.10
CA VAL A 331 13.80 -8.44 11.88
C VAL A 331 13.59 -8.16 10.39
N LEU A 332 14.67 -8.01 9.63
CA LEU A 332 14.59 -7.82 8.18
C LEU A 332 13.93 -9.03 7.52
N ARG A 333 14.38 -10.25 7.84
CA ARG A 333 13.80 -11.50 7.33
C ARG A 333 12.30 -11.60 7.60
N GLN A 334 11.87 -11.31 8.84
CA GLN A 334 10.45 -11.32 9.21
C GLN A 334 9.62 -10.29 8.44
N ARG A 335 10.15 -9.07 8.26
CA ARG A 335 9.44 -7.98 7.55
C ARG A 335 9.47 -8.13 6.02
N LEU A 336 10.32 -9.00 5.48
CA LEU A 336 10.33 -9.39 4.07
C LEU A 336 9.42 -10.59 3.77
N ASP A 337 8.85 -11.23 4.79
CA ASP A 337 7.91 -12.35 4.62
C ASP A 337 6.69 -11.92 3.78
N PRO A 338 6.32 -12.65 2.70
CA PRO A 338 5.22 -12.28 1.82
C PRO A 338 3.84 -12.28 2.50
N GLU A 339 3.62 -13.12 3.51
CA GLU A 339 2.32 -13.26 4.17
C GLU A 339 2.25 -12.45 5.46
N LEU A 340 3.30 -12.52 6.29
CA LEU A 340 3.33 -11.95 7.63
C LEU A 340 4.09 -10.62 7.71
N GLY A 341 4.83 -10.24 6.67
CA GLY A 341 5.58 -8.99 6.62
C GLY A 341 4.76 -7.75 7.02
N PRO A 342 3.51 -7.58 6.54
CA PRO A 342 2.64 -6.47 6.95
C PRO A 342 2.31 -6.47 8.46
N VAL A 343 2.21 -7.64 9.08
CA VAL A 343 1.97 -7.78 10.52
C VAL A 343 3.21 -7.38 11.31
N TYR A 344 4.39 -7.87 10.90
CA TYR A 344 5.67 -7.50 11.52
C TYR A 344 6.00 -6.02 11.37
N ALA A 345 5.56 -5.37 10.29
CA ALA A 345 5.76 -3.93 10.08
C ALA A 345 5.13 -3.07 11.20
N LEU A 346 4.08 -3.57 11.86
CA LEU A 346 3.39 -2.89 12.97
C LEU A 346 4.10 -3.05 14.32
N LEU A 347 5.13 -3.89 14.43
CA LEU A 347 5.84 -4.15 15.68
C LEU A 347 7.02 -3.20 15.87
N ASP A 348 6.76 -1.97 16.33
CA ASP A 348 7.78 -0.95 16.61
C ASP A 348 8.90 -1.45 17.54
N ALA A 349 8.56 -2.29 18.54
CA ALA A 349 9.51 -2.84 19.53
C ALA A 349 10.72 -3.57 18.91
N GLN A 350 10.57 -4.06 17.68
CA GLN A 350 11.66 -4.70 16.93
C GLN A 350 12.76 -3.73 16.52
N LEU A 351 12.42 -2.47 16.27
CA LEU A 351 13.35 -1.44 15.76
C LEU A 351 13.51 -0.25 16.71
N VAL A 352 12.71 -0.16 17.77
CA VAL A 352 12.74 0.92 18.78
C VAL A 352 12.49 0.31 20.17
N PRO A 353 13.10 0.81 21.26
CA PRO A 353 12.76 0.40 22.63
C PRO A 353 11.30 0.76 22.98
N GLU A 354 10.58 -0.20 23.57
CA GLU A 354 9.16 -0.02 23.90
C GLU A 354 8.96 0.97 25.06
N ASP A 355 9.92 1.05 25.99
CA ASP A 355 9.86 1.91 27.18
C ASP A 355 9.92 3.41 26.88
N ILE A 356 10.40 3.78 25.69
CA ILE A 356 10.44 5.18 25.24
C ILE A 356 9.28 5.54 24.31
N CYS A 357 8.44 4.59 23.91
CA CYS A 357 7.35 4.83 22.96
C CYS A 357 6.17 5.56 23.63
N GLY A 358 5.77 6.73 23.11
CA GLY A 358 4.56 7.42 23.55
C GLY A 358 3.27 6.71 23.13
N GLU A 359 2.13 7.02 23.74
CA GLU A 359 0.85 6.42 23.36
C GLU A 359 0.50 6.69 21.89
N LEU A 360 0.01 5.68 21.16
CA LEU A 360 -0.51 5.86 19.81
C LEU A 360 -1.92 6.45 19.92
N ALA A 361 -2.20 7.52 19.17
CA ALA A 361 -3.56 8.05 19.07
C ALA A 361 -4.50 6.97 18.54
N GLU A 362 -5.51 6.58 19.33
CA GLU A 362 -6.52 5.63 18.89
C GLU A 362 -7.44 6.32 17.88
N PRO A 363 -7.69 5.73 16.70
CA PRO A 363 -8.81 6.17 15.87
C PRO A 363 -10.10 6.00 16.68
N GLU A 364 -11.01 7.00 16.62
CA GLU A 364 -12.33 6.88 17.24
C GLU A 364 -12.93 5.54 16.84
N ALA A 365 -13.15 4.67 17.84
CA ALA A 365 -13.70 3.35 17.61
C ALA A 365 -15.06 3.54 16.91
N PRO A 366 -15.28 2.96 15.71
CA PRO A 366 -16.62 2.97 15.13
C PRO A 366 -17.55 2.31 16.14
N ASP A 367 -18.63 3.01 16.49
CA ASP A 367 -19.64 2.62 17.47
C ASP A 367 -19.80 1.09 17.50
N ALA A 368 -19.48 0.48 18.65
CA ALA A 368 -19.52 -0.95 18.83
C ALA A 368 -20.84 -1.50 18.28
N ARG A 369 -20.75 -2.40 17.27
CA ARG A 369 -21.91 -2.96 16.58
C ARG A 369 -22.99 -3.37 17.59
N PRO A 370 -24.28 -3.01 17.38
CA PRO A 370 -25.36 -3.27 18.34
C PRO A 370 -25.50 -4.73 18.78
N SER A 371 -24.96 -5.69 18.01
CA SER A 371 -25.01 -7.13 18.27
C SER A 371 -24.27 -7.56 19.55
N ASN A 372 -23.06 -7.08 19.82
CA ASN A 372 -22.27 -7.55 20.98
C ASN A 372 -22.82 -7.03 22.31
N ARG A 373 -23.29 -5.78 22.32
CA ARG A 373 -23.94 -5.16 23.49
C ARG A 373 -25.27 -5.85 23.83
N ASN A 374 -26.03 -6.24 22.81
CA ASN A 374 -27.31 -6.94 22.98
C ASN A 374 -27.15 -8.40 23.43
N VAL A 375 -26.11 -9.12 22.95
CA VAL A 375 -25.84 -10.50 23.37
C VAL A 375 -25.44 -10.57 24.85
N HIS A 376 -24.54 -9.70 25.32
CA HIS A 376 -24.15 -9.66 26.74
C HIS A 376 -25.27 -9.12 27.65
N ALA A 377 -26.02 -8.10 27.23
CA ALA A 377 -27.19 -7.64 27.98
C ALA A 377 -28.31 -8.71 28.04
N GLY A 378 -28.38 -9.60 27.06
CA GLY A 378 -29.25 -10.78 27.07
C GLY A 378 -28.75 -11.87 28.03
N ALA A 379 -27.44 -12.14 28.04
CA ALA A 379 -26.83 -13.11 28.95
C ALA A 379 -26.94 -12.68 30.42
N ALA A 380 -26.66 -11.41 30.73
CA ALA A 380 -26.82 -10.85 32.07
C ALA A 380 -28.28 -10.92 32.58
N ARG A 381 -29.26 -10.67 31.70
CA ARG A 381 -30.69 -10.79 32.04
C ARG A 381 -31.13 -12.23 32.28
N ARG A 382 -30.58 -13.19 31.53
CA ARG A 382 -30.84 -14.63 31.77
C ARG A 382 -30.24 -15.08 33.10
N HIS A 383 -28.98 -14.71 33.35
CA HIS A 383 -28.27 -15.01 34.60
C HIS A 383 -29.01 -14.43 35.82
N ALA A 384 -29.44 -13.17 35.77
CA ALA A 384 -30.23 -12.57 36.85
C ALA A 384 -31.55 -13.32 37.14
N ARG A 385 -32.28 -13.74 36.10
CA ARG A 385 -33.55 -14.48 36.25
C ARG A 385 -33.35 -15.87 36.83
N GLU A 386 -32.30 -16.56 36.40
CA GLU A 386 -31.96 -17.90 36.89
C GLU A 386 -31.54 -17.86 38.36
N ARG A 387 -30.77 -16.83 38.73
CA ARG A 387 -30.40 -16.55 40.12
C ARG A 387 -31.61 -16.31 41.01
N GLU A 388 -32.56 -15.51 40.52
CA GLU A 388 -33.81 -15.21 41.23
C GLU A 388 -34.71 -16.45 41.38
N SER A 389 -34.75 -17.31 40.35
CA SER A 389 -35.48 -18.58 40.39
C SER A 389 -34.87 -19.57 41.40
N LEU A 390 -33.54 -19.67 41.48
CA LEU A 390 -32.85 -20.55 42.44
C LEU A 390 -33.08 -20.08 43.88
N LEU A 391 -33.01 -18.77 44.13
CA LEU A 391 -33.35 -18.18 45.44
C LEU A 391 -34.81 -18.45 45.82
N ALA A 392 -35.74 -18.33 44.87
CA ALA A 392 -37.17 -18.62 45.11
C ALA A 392 -37.43 -20.10 45.45
N GLN A 393 -36.53 -21.01 45.05
CA GLN A 393 -36.57 -22.44 45.38
C GLN A 393 -35.78 -22.78 46.65
N GLY A 394 -35.21 -21.79 47.35
CA GLY A 394 -34.43 -21.98 48.57
C GLY A 394 -33.03 -22.54 48.34
N LEU A 395 -32.53 -22.49 47.11
CA LEU A 395 -31.21 -22.97 46.72
C LEU A 395 -30.23 -21.80 46.65
N ASP A 396 -29.00 -22.01 47.12
CA ASP A 396 -27.93 -21.00 47.06
C ASP A 396 -27.37 -20.91 45.62
N PRO A 397 -27.60 -19.80 44.89
CA PRO A 397 -27.20 -19.70 43.49
C PRO A 397 -25.69 -19.79 43.28
N ASP A 398 -24.88 -19.44 44.27
CA ASP A 398 -23.42 -19.43 44.13
C ASP A 398 -22.84 -20.86 44.08
N LEU A 399 -23.62 -21.88 44.47
CA LEU A 399 -23.29 -23.30 44.33
C LEU A 399 -23.75 -23.93 43.00
N TYR A 400 -24.71 -23.32 42.30
CA TYR A 400 -25.37 -23.90 41.13
C TYR A 400 -25.22 -23.08 39.84
N MET A 401 -24.64 -21.88 39.91
CA MET A 401 -24.45 -20.99 38.76
C MET A 401 -22.97 -20.71 38.50
N ALA A 402 -22.57 -20.74 37.23
CA ALA A 402 -21.27 -20.26 36.81
C ALA A 402 -21.21 -18.71 36.89
N PRO A 403 -20.06 -18.10 37.24
CA PRO A 403 -19.89 -16.65 37.21
C PRO A 403 -20.16 -16.08 35.81
N LEU A 404 -20.75 -14.89 35.74
CA LEU A 404 -20.93 -14.20 34.46
C LEU A 404 -19.58 -13.58 34.06
N ASP A 405 -18.96 -14.10 32.99
CA ASP A 405 -17.71 -13.53 32.49
C ASP A 405 -17.92 -12.07 32.04
N PRO A 406 -17.02 -11.14 32.42
CA PRO A 406 -17.06 -9.79 31.90
C PRO A 406 -16.84 -9.81 30.37
N PRO A 407 -17.40 -8.84 29.62
CA PRO A 407 -17.13 -8.76 28.19
C PRO A 407 -15.61 -8.69 27.96
N PRO A 408 -15.06 -9.44 26.99
CA PRO A 408 -13.63 -9.35 26.71
C PRO A 408 -13.29 -7.91 26.37
N ALA A 409 -12.26 -7.37 27.03
CA ALA A 409 -11.73 -6.06 26.69
C ALA A 409 -11.34 -6.08 25.20
N ALA A 410 -11.71 -5.04 24.45
CA ALA A 410 -11.25 -4.90 23.08
C ALA A 410 -9.72 -4.95 23.10
N PRO A 411 -9.07 -5.81 22.29
CA PRO A 411 -7.62 -5.85 22.24
C PRO A 411 -7.10 -4.46 21.85
N ARG A 412 -6.09 -3.96 22.56
CA ARG A 412 -5.46 -2.68 22.21
C ARG A 412 -4.84 -2.83 20.82
N LEU A 413 -4.92 -1.79 20.00
CA LEU A 413 -4.34 -1.78 18.64
C LEU A 413 -2.85 -2.17 18.65
N ALA A 414 -2.12 -1.79 19.71
CA ALA A 414 -0.72 -2.15 19.93
C ALA A 414 -0.47 -3.67 20.12
N ASP A 415 -1.45 -4.41 20.63
CA ASP A 415 -1.34 -5.84 20.96
C ASP A 415 -1.81 -6.75 19.80
N LEU A 416 -2.48 -6.19 18.78
CA LEU A 416 -3.03 -6.93 17.64
C LEU A 416 -1.98 -7.72 16.84
N PRO A 417 -0.79 -7.18 16.50
CA PRO A 417 0.16 -7.94 15.71
C PRO A 417 0.68 -9.17 16.47
N GLN A 418 0.94 -9.04 17.77
CA GLN A 418 1.33 -10.18 18.62
C GLN A 418 0.20 -11.21 18.76
N THR A 419 -1.05 -10.74 18.81
CA THR A 419 -2.23 -11.61 18.90
C THR A 419 -2.42 -12.41 17.61
N ILE A 420 -2.28 -11.79 16.43
CA ILE A 420 -2.36 -12.47 15.13
C ILE A 420 -1.28 -13.53 15.01
N LEU A 421 -0.03 -13.20 15.35
CA LEU A 421 1.09 -14.13 15.30
C LEU A 421 0.92 -15.29 16.29
N ARG A 422 0.37 -15.03 17.48
CA ARG A 422 0.06 -16.07 18.48
C ARG A 422 -1.02 -17.01 17.97
N LEU A 423 -2.15 -16.49 17.47
CA LEU A 423 -3.24 -17.29 16.92
C LEU A 423 -2.78 -18.15 15.75
N GLN A 424 -1.91 -17.64 14.88
CA GLN A 424 -1.34 -18.43 13.80
C GLN A 424 -0.42 -19.54 14.29
N ARG A 425 0.48 -19.26 15.25
CA ARG A 425 1.31 -20.29 15.89
C ARG A 425 0.47 -21.35 16.58
N GLU A 426 -0.56 -20.95 17.31
CA GLU A 426 -1.51 -21.86 17.95
C GLU A 426 -2.25 -22.72 16.91
N MET A 427 -2.65 -22.15 15.77
CA MET A 427 -3.26 -22.90 14.67
C MET A 427 -2.27 -23.86 13.98
N GLU A 428 -1.01 -23.47 13.81
CA GLU A 428 0.04 -24.33 13.25
C GLU A 428 0.46 -25.44 14.21
N ASP A 429 0.60 -25.13 15.49
CA ASP A 429 0.91 -26.10 16.54
C ASP A 429 -0.27 -27.05 16.76
N ALA A 430 -1.52 -26.55 16.69
CA ALA A 430 -2.71 -27.41 16.66
C ALA A 430 -2.72 -28.33 15.43
N LYS A 431 -2.33 -27.84 14.25
CA LYS A 431 -2.16 -28.68 13.04
C LYS A 431 -1.04 -29.72 13.22
N ARG A 432 0.07 -29.39 13.89
CA ARG A 432 1.18 -30.34 14.16
C ARG A 432 0.83 -31.38 15.23
N LEU A 433 0.20 -30.98 16.34
CA LEU A 433 -0.21 -31.87 17.43
C LEU A 433 -1.37 -32.80 17.05
N SER A 434 -2.27 -32.36 16.17
CA SER A 434 -3.36 -33.18 15.61
C SER A 434 -2.84 -34.40 14.82
N GLY A 435 -1.57 -34.40 14.37
CA GLY A 435 -0.98 -35.53 13.64
C GLY A 435 -0.48 -36.68 14.53
N ALA A 436 -0.23 -36.46 15.82
CA ALA A 436 0.45 -37.44 16.68
C ALA A 436 -0.40 -38.00 17.85
N THR A 437 -1.53 -37.39 18.18
CA THR A 437 -2.36 -37.77 19.34
C THR A 437 -3.57 -38.66 19.00
N ALA A 438 -4.03 -38.69 17.74
CA ALA A 438 -5.16 -39.51 17.32
C ALA A 438 -4.89 -41.04 17.43
N ALA A 439 -3.63 -41.46 17.27
CA ALA A 439 -3.26 -42.88 17.31
C ALA A 439 -3.35 -43.52 18.71
N ARG A 440 -3.19 -42.73 19.80
CA ARG A 440 -3.22 -43.27 21.18
C ARG A 440 -4.61 -43.29 21.83
N ALA A 441 -5.55 -42.49 21.35
CA ALA A 441 -6.93 -42.47 21.88
C ALA A 441 -7.81 -43.60 21.32
N LEU A 442 -7.41 -44.21 20.20
CA LEU A 442 -8.15 -45.29 19.53
C LEU A 442 -7.86 -46.70 20.11
N GLU A 443 -6.93 -46.81 21.06
CA GLU A 443 -6.60 -48.07 21.75
C GLU A 443 -7.26 -48.19 23.14
N ASP A 444 -8.13 -47.25 23.53
CA ASP A 444 -8.87 -47.31 24.80
C ASP A 444 -9.89 -48.48 24.79
N PRO A 445 -9.74 -49.50 25.66
CA PRO A 445 -10.61 -50.67 25.70
C PRO A 445 -12.08 -50.36 26.06
N ASN A 446 -12.37 -49.17 26.62
CA ASN A 446 -13.70 -48.81 27.11
C ASN A 446 -14.55 -48.02 26.10
N LEU A 447 -13.99 -47.62 24.96
CA LEU A 447 -14.69 -46.85 23.92
C LEU A 447 -15.92 -47.55 23.29
N PRO A 448 -15.93 -48.89 23.09
CA PRO A 448 -17.09 -49.59 22.52
C PRO A 448 -18.34 -49.52 23.42
N GLY A 449 -18.16 -49.51 24.75
CA GLY A 449 -19.26 -49.47 25.72
C GLY A 449 -19.96 -48.11 25.77
N MET A 450 -19.22 -47.02 25.58
CA MET A 450 -19.79 -45.66 25.59
C MET A 450 -20.53 -45.32 24.29
N ALA A 451 -20.06 -45.79 23.14
CA ALA A 451 -20.71 -45.54 21.85
C ALA A 451 -22.05 -46.28 21.69
N GLN A 452 -22.21 -47.43 22.35
CA GLN A 452 -23.44 -48.22 22.31
C GLN A 452 -24.59 -47.55 23.11
N VAL A 453 -24.27 -46.74 24.12
CA VAL A 453 -25.24 -45.99 24.94
C VAL A 453 -25.65 -44.67 24.25
N ALA A 454 -24.76 -44.06 23.47
CA ALA A 454 -24.99 -42.78 22.81
C ALA A 454 -25.57 -42.87 21.39
N GLY A 455 -25.73 -44.09 20.82
CA GLY A 455 -26.29 -44.28 19.49
C GLY A 455 -25.42 -43.74 18.35
N VAL A 456 -24.11 -43.67 18.55
CA VAL A 456 -23.15 -43.16 17.57
C VAL A 456 -22.55 -44.33 16.78
N ASP A 457 -22.71 -44.31 15.46
CA ASP A 457 -22.13 -45.29 14.54
C ASP A 457 -20.62 -45.04 14.38
N LEU A 458 -19.81 -45.85 15.07
CA LEU A 458 -18.35 -45.74 15.09
C LEU A 458 -17.70 -46.04 13.73
N ASP A 459 -18.35 -46.75 12.81
CA ASP A 459 -17.82 -46.98 11.47
C ASP A 459 -17.97 -45.75 10.56
N ALA A 460 -18.85 -44.80 10.91
CA ALA A 460 -18.92 -43.49 10.26
C ALA A 460 -17.79 -42.55 10.72
N LEU A 461 -17.40 -42.63 11.99
CA LEU A 461 -16.30 -41.87 12.58
C LEU A 461 -14.93 -42.35 12.10
N ARG A 462 -14.74 -43.67 11.95
CA ARG A 462 -13.52 -44.23 11.32
C ARG A 462 -13.31 -43.81 9.86
N ARG A 463 -14.36 -43.32 9.18
CA ARG A 463 -14.31 -42.86 7.77
C ARG A 463 -14.07 -41.35 7.60
N LEU A 464 -13.87 -40.61 8.70
CA LEU A 464 -13.67 -39.17 8.70
C LEU A 464 -12.20 -38.72 8.77
N ASP A 465 -11.26 -39.65 8.87
CA ASP A 465 -9.83 -39.35 8.78
C ASP A 465 -9.33 -39.41 7.34
N GLY A 466 -9.08 -38.23 6.75
CA GLY A 466 -8.27 -38.09 5.54
C GLY A 466 -9.01 -37.58 4.30
N ALA A 467 -9.60 -36.39 4.34
CA ALA A 467 -9.77 -35.49 3.19
C ALA A 467 -10.55 -34.24 3.60
N GLY A 468 -10.13 -33.06 3.13
CA GLY A 468 -10.90 -31.82 3.21
C GLY A 468 -12.23 -31.95 2.47
N LYS A 469 -13.26 -32.48 3.14
CA LYS A 469 -14.61 -32.54 2.60
C LYS A 469 -15.31 -31.18 2.80
N PRO A 470 -15.93 -30.61 1.75
CA PRO A 470 -16.70 -29.39 1.86
C PRO A 470 -17.85 -29.54 2.86
N ALA A 471 -18.27 -28.43 3.46
CA ALA A 471 -19.37 -28.39 4.42
C ALA A 471 -20.65 -29.03 3.84
N ALA A 472 -21.43 -29.70 4.68
CA ALA A 472 -22.65 -30.40 4.27
C ALA A 472 -23.60 -29.48 3.48
N ALA A 473 -24.31 -30.02 2.49
CA ALA A 473 -25.18 -29.27 1.61
C ALA A 473 -26.22 -28.42 2.39
N PHE A 474 -26.19 -27.10 2.21
CA PHE A 474 -27.14 -26.17 2.81
C PHE A 474 -28.47 -26.18 2.05
N ASP A 475 -29.59 -26.41 2.76
CA ASP A 475 -30.94 -26.38 2.21
C ASP A 475 -31.66 -25.06 2.57
N PRO A 476 -31.70 -24.07 1.66
CA PRO A 476 -32.35 -22.78 1.91
C PRO A 476 -33.86 -22.92 2.16
N ARG A 477 -34.50 -24.05 1.79
CA ARG A 477 -35.91 -24.29 2.12
C ARG A 477 -36.11 -24.67 3.57
N LYS A 478 -35.19 -25.39 4.21
CA LYS A 478 -35.27 -25.65 5.67
C LYS A 478 -35.23 -24.32 6.42
N LEU A 479 -34.36 -23.41 6.00
CA LEU A 479 -34.26 -22.09 6.62
C LEU A 479 -35.49 -21.21 6.30
N LYS A 480 -35.91 -21.08 5.04
CA LYS A 480 -37.14 -20.34 4.67
C LYS A 480 -38.39 -20.94 5.34
N ARG A 481 -38.46 -22.26 5.49
CA ARG A 481 -39.55 -22.95 6.19
C ARG A 481 -39.51 -22.68 7.69
N HIS A 482 -38.35 -22.70 8.34
CA HIS A 482 -38.24 -22.30 9.75
C HIS A 482 -38.61 -20.84 9.97
N ILE A 483 -38.25 -19.94 9.03
CA ILE A 483 -38.65 -18.53 9.08
C ILE A 483 -40.17 -18.39 8.90
N ALA A 484 -40.78 -19.14 7.96
CA ALA A 484 -42.22 -19.16 7.76
C ALA A 484 -42.97 -19.78 8.97
N GLU A 485 -42.45 -20.88 9.53
CA GLU A 485 -42.98 -21.50 10.75
C GLU A 485 -42.91 -20.53 11.94
N PHE A 486 -41.82 -19.76 12.06
CA PHE A 486 -41.67 -18.70 13.05
C PHE A 486 -42.71 -17.58 12.84
N ASP A 487 -42.91 -17.12 11.61
CA ASP A 487 -43.94 -16.12 11.27
C ASP A 487 -45.36 -16.61 11.60
N THR A 488 -45.61 -17.91 11.49
CA THR A 488 -46.90 -18.54 11.84
C THR A 488 -47.03 -18.91 13.33
N SER A 489 -46.00 -18.67 14.15
CA SER A 489 -46.04 -19.03 15.56
C SER A 489 -47.03 -18.14 16.35
N PRO A 490 -47.73 -18.67 17.38
CA PRO A 490 -48.67 -17.89 18.18
C PRO A 490 -48.06 -16.63 18.80
N HIS A 491 -46.78 -16.70 19.18
CA HIS A 491 -46.03 -15.57 19.73
C HIS A 491 -45.72 -14.47 18.69
N ALA A 492 -45.39 -14.84 17.45
CA ALA A 492 -45.16 -13.89 16.36
C ALA A 492 -46.48 -13.23 15.91
N GLN A 493 -47.58 -13.99 15.86
CA GLN A 493 -48.91 -13.47 15.53
C GLN A 493 -49.46 -12.52 16.61
N ALA A 494 -49.28 -12.84 17.90
CA ALA A 494 -49.71 -11.98 19.01
C ALA A 494 -49.00 -10.61 19.03
N ARG A 495 -47.72 -10.57 18.64
CA ARG A 495 -46.95 -9.32 18.51
C ARG A 495 -47.43 -8.43 17.36
N ARG A 496 -47.95 -9.00 16.26
CA ARG A 496 -48.50 -8.24 15.13
C ARG A 496 -49.88 -7.65 15.40
N HIS A 497 -50.66 -8.28 16.29
CA HIS A 497 -52.03 -7.88 16.61
C HIS A 497 -52.14 -7.14 17.96
N ALA A 498 -51.01 -6.72 18.54
CA ALA A 498 -51.01 -5.95 19.79
C ALA A 498 -51.53 -4.52 19.54
N PRO A 499 -52.41 -3.98 20.41
CA PRO A 499 -52.96 -2.64 20.22
C PRO A 499 -51.85 -1.59 20.40
N GLY A 500 -51.61 -0.76 19.38
CA GLY A 500 -50.59 0.31 19.37
C GLY A 500 -49.44 0.12 18.38
N ALA A 501 -49.40 -0.98 17.61
CA ALA A 501 -48.44 -1.17 16.53
C ALA A 501 -48.89 -0.39 15.27
N GLY A 502 -48.37 0.81 15.06
CA GLY A 502 -48.44 1.51 13.77
C GLY A 502 -47.68 0.72 12.70
N ASP A 503 -48.24 0.66 11.48
CA ASP A 503 -47.81 -0.12 10.31
C ASP A 503 -47.13 -1.45 10.64
N ALA A 504 -47.93 -2.52 10.62
CA ALA A 504 -47.49 -3.89 10.85
C ALA A 504 -46.19 -4.19 10.08
N SER A 505 -45.08 -4.39 10.81
CA SER A 505 -43.81 -4.76 10.20
C SER A 505 -44.02 -6.05 9.37
N PRO A 506 -43.57 -6.07 8.10
CA PRO A 506 -43.79 -7.22 7.22
C PRO A 506 -43.22 -8.51 7.84
N PRO A 507 -43.77 -9.68 7.49
CA PRO A 507 -43.27 -10.96 7.93
C PRO A 507 -41.76 -11.12 7.78
N LEU A 508 -41.10 -11.84 8.68
CA LEU A 508 -39.67 -12.09 8.56
C LEU A 508 -39.35 -12.87 7.28
N SER A 509 -40.28 -13.69 6.80
CA SER A 509 -40.21 -14.34 5.49
C SER A 509 -40.23 -13.35 4.32
N GLU A 510 -40.88 -12.19 4.45
CA GLU A 510 -40.87 -11.11 3.46
C GLU A 510 -39.62 -10.23 3.58
N THR A 511 -39.14 -9.93 4.80
CA THR A 511 -37.96 -9.08 5.00
C THR A 511 -36.63 -9.81 4.79
N LEU A 512 -36.51 -11.06 5.23
CA LEU A 512 -35.29 -11.87 5.13
C LEU A 512 -35.31 -12.81 3.91
N GLY A 513 -36.45 -13.04 3.26
CA GLY A 513 -36.56 -14.01 2.17
C GLY A 513 -35.63 -13.72 0.98
N ALA A 514 -35.53 -12.44 0.59
CA ALA A 514 -34.62 -11.99 -0.45
C ALA A 514 -33.16 -12.03 0.02
N GLN A 515 -32.88 -11.61 1.26
CA GLN A 515 -31.53 -11.62 1.84
C GLN A 515 -30.97 -13.04 2.00
N VAL A 516 -31.80 -14.02 2.39
CA VAL A 516 -31.42 -15.43 2.49
C VAL A 516 -31.15 -16.03 1.12
N HIS A 517 -31.95 -15.67 0.10
CA HIS A 517 -31.71 -16.11 -1.27
C HIS A 517 -30.40 -15.54 -1.81
N GLN A 518 -30.16 -14.24 -1.62
CA GLN A 518 -28.94 -13.56 -2.03
C GLN A 518 -27.70 -14.10 -1.32
N ALA A 519 -27.79 -14.35 0.00
CA ALA A 519 -26.71 -14.95 0.78
C ALA A 519 -26.40 -16.39 0.30
N TYR A 520 -27.43 -17.19 0.01
CA TYR A 520 -27.25 -18.52 -0.54
C TYR A 520 -26.66 -18.47 -1.96
N GLN A 521 -27.19 -17.62 -2.83
CA GLN A 521 -26.70 -17.37 -4.18
C GLN A 521 -25.21 -17.03 -4.19
N GLN A 522 -24.73 -16.22 -3.25
CA GLN A 522 -23.31 -15.86 -3.19
C GLN A 522 -22.41 -16.94 -2.58
N SER A 523 -22.94 -17.82 -1.73
CA SER A 523 -22.13 -18.79 -0.94
C SER A 523 -22.29 -20.25 -1.35
N ALA A 524 -23.25 -20.58 -2.23
CA ALA A 524 -23.61 -21.96 -2.55
C ALA A 524 -22.42 -22.83 -2.99
N HIS A 525 -21.42 -22.25 -3.64
CA HIS A 525 -20.24 -22.94 -4.15
C HIS A 525 -19.21 -23.32 -3.07
N HIS A 526 -19.37 -22.87 -1.82
CA HIS A 526 -18.56 -23.31 -0.69
C HIS A 526 -19.08 -24.60 -0.01
N PHE A 527 -20.25 -25.10 -0.43
CA PHE A 527 -20.86 -26.31 0.10
C PHE A 527 -20.66 -27.51 -0.83
N ALA A 528 -20.79 -28.71 -0.29
CA ALA A 528 -20.75 -29.93 -1.07
C ALA A 528 -21.85 -29.93 -2.16
N PRO A 529 -21.59 -30.44 -3.38
CA PRO A 529 -22.59 -30.55 -4.42
C PRO A 529 -23.81 -31.33 -3.91
N PRO A 530 -25.04 -30.85 -4.16
CA PRO A 530 -26.23 -31.59 -3.78
C PRO A 530 -26.31 -32.91 -4.56
N PRO A 531 -26.76 -34.01 -3.92
CA PRO A 531 -26.86 -35.30 -4.59
C PRO A 531 -27.90 -35.26 -5.71
N PRO A 532 -27.78 -36.14 -6.73
CA PRO A 532 -28.78 -36.26 -7.79
C PRO A 532 -30.20 -36.48 -7.24
N MET A 533 -31.19 -35.90 -7.91
CA MET A 533 -32.58 -36.02 -7.50
C MET A 533 -33.05 -37.48 -7.64
N PRO A 534 -33.74 -38.05 -6.63
CA PRO A 534 -34.24 -39.43 -6.70
C PRO A 534 -35.17 -39.66 -7.92
N PRO A 535 -35.14 -40.83 -8.59
CA PRO A 535 -35.77 -41.04 -9.90
C PRO A 535 -37.26 -40.66 -9.99
N LEU A 536 -38.07 -41.07 -9.01
CA LEU A 536 -39.51 -40.75 -8.98
C LEU A 536 -39.76 -39.23 -8.80
N ARG A 537 -38.93 -38.56 -8.02
CA ARG A 537 -39.00 -37.11 -7.83
C ARG A 537 -38.53 -36.39 -9.09
N ALA A 538 -37.46 -36.86 -9.73
CA ALA A 538 -36.96 -36.35 -11.00
C ALA A 538 -38.03 -36.42 -12.10
N GLN A 539 -38.69 -37.56 -12.27
CA GLN A 539 -39.77 -37.72 -13.26
C GLN A 539 -40.96 -36.78 -12.99
N ARG A 540 -41.34 -36.59 -11.73
CA ARG A 540 -42.39 -35.63 -11.34
C ARG A 540 -41.96 -34.19 -11.60
N THR A 541 -40.73 -33.82 -11.26
CA THR A 541 -40.18 -32.48 -11.51
C THR A 541 -40.11 -32.19 -13.01
N ARG A 542 -39.64 -33.15 -13.82
CA ARG A 542 -39.59 -33.02 -15.28
C ARG A 542 -40.96 -32.81 -15.90
N ARG A 543 -41.98 -33.61 -15.52
CA ARG A 543 -43.37 -33.41 -15.98
C ARG A 543 -43.94 -32.04 -15.58
N LYS A 544 -43.63 -31.56 -14.38
CA LYS A 544 -44.03 -30.22 -13.93
C LYS A 544 -43.38 -29.12 -14.76
N LEU A 545 -42.10 -29.28 -15.10
CA LEU A 545 -41.38 -28.36 -15.98
C LEU A 545 -41.99 -28.39 -17.38
N GLU A 546 -42.19 -29.58 -17.98
CA GLU A 546 -42.84 -29.75 -19.30
C GLU A 546 -44.22 -29.07 -19.38
N ALA A 547 -45.00 -29.12 -18.30
CA ALA A 547 -46.28 -28.42 -18.24
C ALA A 547 -46.12 -26.89 -18.30
N ARG A 548 -45.12 -26.32 -17.61
CA ARG A 548 -44.80 -24.88 -17.68
C ARG A 548 -44.23 -24.47 -19.04
N LEU A 549 -43.45 -25.34 -19.68
CA LEU A 549 -42.88 -25.11 -21.01
C LEU A 549 -43.96 -25.01 -22.10
N LYS A 550 -45.09 -25.73 -21.94
CA LYS A 550 -46.27 -25.61 -22.82
C LYS A 550 -47.12 -24.38 -22.54
N GLY A 551 -46.94 -23.75 -21.38
CA GLY A 551 -47.65 -22.55 -20.95
C GLY A 551 -46.84 -21.28 -21.21
N ASN A 552 -46.74 -20.43 -20.19
CA ASN A 552 -46.06 -19.15 -20.25
C ASN A 552 -44.53 -19.22 -20.12
N ARG A 553 -43.94 -20.43 -20.01
CA ARG A 553 -42.50 -20.65 -19.78
C ARG A 553 -41.94 -19.93 -18.53
N ASP A 554 -42.80 -19.65 -17.54
CA ASP A 554 -42.40 -19.06 -16.26
C ASP A 554 -41.92 -20.16 -15.29
N CYS A 555 -40.61 -20.22 -15.07
CA CYS A 555 -39.94 -21.15 -14.17
C CYS A 555 -39.22 -20.44 -13.03
N ARG A 556 -39.65 -19.20 -12.70
CA ARG A 556 -39.07 -18.42 -11.60
C ARG A 556 -39.19 -19.13 -10.27
N ASP A 557 -38.16 -18.98 -9.45
CA ASP A 557 -38.04 -19.53 -8.09
C ASP A 557 -38.19 -21.08 -8.01
N MET A 558 -38.15 -21.78 -9.14
CA MET A 558 -38.24 -23.24 -9.17
C MET A 558 -36.99 -23.88 -8.54
N ASN A 559 -37.20 -24.89 -7.70
CA ASN A 559 -36.11 -25.75 -7.24
C ASN A 559 -36.02 -26.97 -8.17
N LEU A 560 -34.89 -27.03 -8.84
CA LEU A 560 -34.45 -28.05 -9.77
C LEU A 560 -33.12 -28.67 -9.27
N THR A 561 -32.87 -28.62 -7.96
CA THR A 561 -31.65 -29.15 -7.33
C THR A 561 -31.49 -30.63 -7.65
N GLY A 562 -30.37 -30.99 -8.27
CA GLY A 562 -30.08 -32.36 -8.70
C GLY A 562 -30.99 -32.90 -9.82
N ALA A 563 -31.84 -32.07 -10.44
CA ALA A 563 -32.79 -32.53 -11.46
C ALA A 563 -32.08 -32.97 -12.74
N ASP A 564 -32.59 -34.03 -13.38
CA ASP A 564 -32.18 -34.42 -14.72
C ASP A 564 -33.04 -33.73 -15.78
N LEU A 565 -32.46 -32.71 -16.39
CA LEU A 565 -33.02 -31.86 -17.44
C LEU A 565 -32.33 -32.10 -18.78
N SER A 566 -31.61 -33.23 -18.92
CA SER A 566 -30.84 -33.54 -20.11
C SER A 566 -31.73 -33.56 -21.37
N GLY A 567 -31.23 -33.00 -22.47
CA GLY A 567 -31.88 -32.94 -23.79
C GLY A 567 -33.16 -32.11 -23.85
N MET A 568 -33.52 -31.34 -22.83
CA MET A 568 -34.74 -30.53 -22.84
C MET A 568 -34.59 -29.25 -23.67
N ASP A 569 -35.65 -28.86 -24.36
CA ASP A 569 -35.79 -27.50 -24.90
C ASP A 569 -36.33 -26.56 -23.82
N LEU A 570 -35.41 -25.77 -23.26
CA LEU A 570 -35.61 -24.73 -22.26
C LEU A 570 -35.33 -23.33 -22.83
N SER A 571 -35.42 -23.17 -24.15
CA SER A 571 -35.14 -21.89 -24.83
C SER A 571 -36.16 -20.82 -24.41
N ASN A 572 -35.73 -19.57 -24.21
CA ASN A 572 -36.59 -18.44 -23.81
C ASN A 572 -37.41 -18.71 -22.53
N VAL A 573 -36.91 -19.56 -21.63
CA VAL A 573 -37.55 -19.82 -20.33
C VAL A 573 -37.08 -18.78 -19.32
N ASP A 574 -38.00 -18.31 -18.49
CA ASP A 574 -37.71 -17.44 -17.36
C ASP A 574 -37.34 -18.31 -16.14
N PHE A 575 -36.04 -18.39 -15.84
CA PHE A 575 -35.47 -19.08 -14.68
C PHE A 575 -35.00 -18.12 -13.58
N GLN A 576 -35.54 -16.88 -13.51
CA GLN A 576 -35.08 -15.95 -12.48
C GLN A 576 -35.20 -16.56 -11.09
N ARG A 577 -34.11 -16.47 -10.30
CA ARG A 577 -33.99 -17.03 -8.94
C ARG A 577 -34.22 -18.55 -8.84
N ALA A 578 -34.16 -19.29 -9.95
CA ALA A 578 -34.26 -20.75 -9.91
C ALA A 578 -33.02 -21.38 -9.23
N ILE A 579 -33.22 -22.50 -8.53
CA ILE A 579 -32.15 -23.27 -7.89
C ILE A 579 -31.89 -24.52 -8.72
N LEU A 580 -30.84 -24.48 -9.53
CA LEU A 580 -30.35 -25.54 -10.43
C LEU A 580 -29.08 -26.21 -9.89
N ALA A 581 -28.76 -26.04 -8.60
CA ALA A 581 -27.55 -26.60 -8.00
C ALA A 581 -27.49 -28.13 -8.22
N GLY A 582 -26.38 -28.62 -8.79
CA GLY A 582 -26.17 -30.02 -9.16
C GLY A 582 -27.10 -30.56 -10.26
N ALA A 583 -27.85 -29.73 -10.98
CA ALA A 583 -28.72 -30.18 -12.06
C ALA A 583 -27.91 -30.73 -13.24
N ARG A 584 -28.43 -31.78 -13.89
CA ARG A 584 -27.91 -32.28 -15.18
C ARG A 584 -28.64 -31.59 -16.31
N LEU A 585 -27.93 -30.76 -17.06
CA LEU A 585 -28.39 -30.00 -18.22
C LEU A 585 -27.69 -30.48 -19.50
N VAL A 586 -27.25 -31.74 -19.51
CA VAL A 586 -26.51 -32.33 -20.64
C VAL A 586 -27.32 -32.23 -21.93
N ASP A 587 -26.75 -31.65 -22.98
CA ASP A 587 -27.39 -31.40 -24.28
C ASP A 587 -28.71 -30.60 -24.20
N ALA A 588 -28.96 -29.87 -23.11
CA ALA A 588 -30.14 -29.02 -22.97
C ALA A 588 -30.00 -27.72 -23.77
N ARG A 589 -31.12 -27.21 -24.28
CA ARG A 589 -31.16 -25.93 -25.01
C ARG A 589 -31.76 -24.85 -24.13
N LEU A 590 -30.97 -23.86 -23.75
CA LEU A 590 -31.34 -22.71 -22.92
C LEU A 590 -31.15 -21.39 -23.70
N ASP A 591 -31.21 -21.44 -25.03
CA ASP A 591 -31.07 -20.28 -25.92
C ASP A 591 -32.01 -19.14 -25.48
N GLY A 592 -31.47 -17.94 -25.24
CA GLY A 592 -32.26 -16.75 -24.85
C GLY A 592 -32.99 -16.83 -23.51
N SER A 593 -32.69 -17.83 -22.66
CA SER A 593 -33.29 -17.93 -21.33
C SER A 593 -32.79 -16.85 -20.36
N ASP A 594 -33.62 -16.50 -19.37
CA ASP A 594 -33.25 -15.57 -18.31
C ASP A 594 -32.93 -16.33 -17.02
N LEU A 595 -31.66 -16.38 -16.64
CA LEU A 595 -31.13 -17.02 -15.45
C LEU A 595 -30.70 -15.99 -14.39
N THR A 596 -31.31 -14.79 -14.39
CA THR A 596 -30.98 -13.75 -13.42
C THR A 596 -31.17 -14.26 -11.98
N ASP A 597 -30.15 -14.11 -11.14
CA ASP A 597 -30.13 -14.60 -9.75
C ASP A 597 -30.29 -16.14 -9.59
N ALA A 598 -30.09 -16.92 -10.66
CA ALA A 598 -30.16 -18.38 -10.61
C ALA A 598 -28.90 -19.00 -9.98
N VAL A 599 -29.07 -20.15 -9.30
CA VAL A 599 -27.97 -20.90 -8.68
C VAL A 599 -27.72 -22.18 -9.46
N LEU A 600 -26.65 -22.21 -10.26
CA LEU A 600 -26.20 -23.36 -11.07
C LEU A 600 -24.94 -24.03 -10.50
N THR A 601 -24.67 -23.84 -9.21
CA THR A 601 -23.49 -24.40 -8.57
C THR A 601 -23.39 -25.92 -8.77
N GLY A 602 -22.26 -26.40 -9.29
CA GLY A 602 -22.05 -27.83 -9.55
C GLY A 602 -22.95 -28.43 -10.64
N ALA A 603 -23.65 -27.61 -11.43
CA ALA A 603 -24.46 -28.10 -12.54
C ALA A 603 -23.57 -28.67 -13.66
N ASP A 604 -24.07 -29.70 -14.34
CA ASP A 604 -23.44 -30.28 -15.52
C ASP A 604 -24.11 -29.71 -16.77
N LEU A 605 -23.39 -28.82 -17.47
CA LEU A 605 -23.80 -28.12 -18.68
C LEU A 605 -23.15 -28.71 -19.94
N THR A 606 -22.67 -29.97 -19.87
CA THR A 606 -22.01 -30.62 -21.00
C THR A 606 -22.87 -30.61 -22.25
N GLY A 607 -22.38 -30.04 -23.35
CA GLY A 607 -23.10 -29.93 -24.62
C GLY A 607 -24.31 -28.99 -24.61
N ALA A 608 -24.57 -28.27 -23.51
CA ALA A 608 -25.71 -27.37 -23.43
C ALA A 608 -25.54 -26.14 -24.34
N CYS A 609 -26.65 -25.62 -24.85
CA CYS A 609 -26.68 -24.44 -25.71
C CYS A 609 -27.32 -23.27 -24.96
N MET A 610 -26.56 -22.21 -24.67
CA MET A 610 -26.95 -21.05 -23.88
C MET A 610 -26.77 -19.74 -24.66
N ARG A 611 -26.99 -19.77 -25.97
CA ARG A 611 -26.74 -18.63 -26.85
C ARG A 611 -27.64 -17.47 -26.48
N GLY A 612 -27.08 -16.29 -26.28
CA GLY A 612 -27.86 -15.10 -25.91
C GLY A 612 -28.57 -15.19 -24.55
N ALA A 613 -28.23 -16.16 -23.69
CA ALA A 613 -28.83 -16.27 -22.36
C ALA A 613 -28.41 -15.08 -21.46
N THR A 614 -29.29 -14.70 -20.54
CA THR A 614 -29.00 -13.67 -19.52
C THR A 614 -28.63 -14.34 -18.21
N LEU A 615 -27.43 -14.06 -17.70
CA LEU A 615 -26.86 -14.69 -16.50
C LEU A 615 -26.63 -13.67 -15.39
N THR A 616 -27.39 -12.58 -15.32
CA THR A 616 -27.14 -11.51 -14.33
C THR A 616 -27.16 -12.03 -12.89
N ARG A 617 -26.06 -11.88 -12.16
CA ARG A 617 -25.83 -12.39 -10.80
C ARG A 617 -25.99 -13.92 -10.66
N ALA A 618 -25.97 -14.70 -11.74
CA ALA A 618 -26.02 -16.15 -11.63
C ALA A 618 -24.75 -16.70 -10.94
N ASN A 619 -24.90 -17.79 -10.17
CA ASN A 619 -23.76 -18.50 -9.57
C ASN A 619 -23.51 -19.81 -10.32
N LEU A 620 -22.38 -19.88 -11.04
CA LEU A 620 -21.85 -21.04 -11.76
C LEU A 620 -20.63 -21.65 -11.06
N GLY A 621 -20.41 -21.39 -9.77
CA GLY A 621 -19.27 -21.94 -9.05
C GLY A 621 -19.29 -23.48 -9.05
N ASN A 622 -18.14 -24.11 -9.24
CA ASN A 622 -17.97 -25.55 -9.47
C ASN A 622 -18.79 -26.13 -10.65
N ALA A 623 -19.38 -25.31 -11.53
CA ALA A 623 -20.11 -25.84 -12.68
C ALA A 623 -19.16 -26.53 -13.66
N HIS A 624 -19.65 -27.60 -14.29
CA HIS A 624 -18.95 -28.34 -15.32
C HIS A 624 -19.52 -27.97 -16.68
N CYS A 625 -18.74 -27.25 -17.48
CA CYS A 625 -19.10 -26.82 -18.81
C CYS A 625 -18.13 -27.48 -19.79
N LEU A 626 -18.59 -28.48 -20.53
CA LEU A 626 -17.80 -29.12 -21.59
C LEU A 626 -18.53 -28.96 -22.91
N ARG A 627 -17.90 -28.33 -23.91
CA ARG A 627 -18.52 -28.05 -25.22
C ARG A 627 -19.84 -27.28 -25.10
N THR A 628 -19.94 -26.38 -24.13
CA THR A 628 -21.12 -25.54 -23.90
C THR A 628 -21.04 -24.28 -24.76
N ASP A 629 -22.15 -23.91 -25.41
CA ASP A 629 -22.22 -22.69 -26.24
C ASP A 629 -22.83 -21.52 -25.45
N PHE A 630 -21.99 -20.60 -24.97
CA PHE A 630 -22.36 -19.34 -24.32
C PHE A 630 -22.29 -18.13 -25.27
N SER A 631 -22.20 -18.34 -26.59
CA SER A 631 -22.01 -17.22 -27.52
C SER A 631 -23.12 -16.18 -27.39
N LEU A 632 -22.76 -14.90 -27.48
CA LEU A 632 -23.66 -13.75 -27.36
C LEU A 632 -24.39 -13.60 -26.01
N SER A 633 -24.05 -14.40 -24.99
CA SER A 633 -24.68 -14.31 -23.67
C SER A 633 -24.30 -13.03 -22.91
N GLN A 634 -25.16 -12.63 -21.95
CA GLN A 634 -24.93 -11.52 -21.03
C GLN A 634 -24.55 -12.05 -19.65
N ILE A 635 -23.28 -11.89 -19.27
CA ILE A 635 -22.66 -12.45 -18.06
C ILE A 635 -22.29 -11.28 -17.15
N THR A 636 -23.25 -10.83 -16.34
CA THR A 636 -23.07 -9.65 -15.47
C THR A 636 -23.10 -10.07 -14.00
N GLU A 637 -22.13 -9.64 -13.18
CA GLU A 637 -22.06 -9.92 -11.74
C GLU A 637 -22.07 -11.41 -11.37
N THR A 638 -21.58 -12.27 -12.26
CA THR A 638 -21.63 -13.72 -12.08
C THR A 638 -20.44 -14.29 -11.32
N THR A 639 -20.69 -15.34 -10.55
CA THR A 639 -19.66 -16.11 -9.84
C THR A 639 -19.27 -17.35 -10.62
N TRP A 640 -17.98 -17.53 -10.88
CA TRP A 640 -17.41 -18.69 -11.61
C TRP A 640 -16.34 -19.42 -10.78
N ASP A 641 -16.40 -19.28 -9.46
CA ASP A 641 -15.40 -19.83 -8.54
C ASP A 641 -15.27 -21.35 -8.73
N ASP A 642 -14.05 -21.83 -8.93
CA ASP A 642 -13.73 -23.25 -9.17
C ASP A 642 -14.50 -23.89 -10.36
N ALA A 643 -15.09 -23.09 -11.25
CA ALA A 643 -15.78 -23.59 -12.44
C ALA A 643 -14.79 -24.21 -13.43
N PHE A 644 -15.23 -25.26 -14.12
CA PHE A 644 -14.47 -25.96 -15.15
C PHE A 644 -15.14 -25.77 -16.50
N CYS A 645 -14.45 -25.11 -17.43
CA CYS A 645 -14.89 -24.86 -18.79
C CYS A 645 -13.87 -25.45 -19.77
N GLU A 646 -14.29 -26.37 -20.63
CA GLU A 646 -13.45 -27.00 -21.65
C GLU A 646 -14.17 -26.99 -22.99
N ASP A 647 -13.46 -26.65 -24.07
CA ASP A 647 -14.01 -26.55 -25.44
C ASP A 647 -15.27 -25.68 -25.56
N CYS A 648 -15.41 -24.68 -24.68
CA CYS A 648 -16.60 -23.84 -24.63
C CYS A 648 -16.52 -22.65 -25.60
N ASN A 649 -17.67 -22.24 -26.13
CA ASN A 649 -17.78 -21.08 -27.02
C ASN A 649 -18.38 -19.88 -26.26
N PHE A 650 -17.57 -18.85 -26.03
CA PHE A 650 -17.95 -17.57 -25.45
C PHE A 650 -17.89 -16.42 -26.47
N SER A 651 -17.83 -16.72 -27.77
CA SER A 651 -17.65 -15.69 -28.80
C SER A 651 -18.77 -14.66 -28.77
N GLY A 652 -18.40 -13.38 -28.83
CA GLY A 652 -19.33 -12.25 -28.76
C GLY A 652 -20.13 -12.10 -27.46
N SER A 653 -19.80 -12.85 -26.40
CA SER A 653 -20.43 -12.70 -25.07
C SER A 653 -20.00 -11.41 -24.37
N ALA A 654 -20.83 -10.91 -23.45
CA ALA A 654 -20.56 -9.69 -22.69
C ALA A 654 -20.42 -9.99 -21.20
N TRP A 655 -19.22 -9.76 -20.67
CA TRP A 655 -18.82 -10.01 -19.29
C TRP A 655 -18.68 -8.69 -18.52
N ARG A 656 -19.39 -8.54 -17.40
CA ARG A 656 -19.34 -7.32 -16.58
C ARG A 656 -19.31 -7.63 -15.09
N LEU A 657 -18.49 -6.94 -14.31
CA LEU A 657 -18.58 -6.90 -12.83
C LEU A 657 -18.51 -8.27 -12.11
N GLY A 658 -17.88 -9.28 -12.68
CA GLY A 658 -17.76 -10.60 -12.05
C GLY A 658 -16.33 -11.02 -11.80
N ARG A 659 -16.20 -12.28 -11.36
CA ARG A 659 -14.92 -12.86 -10.98
C ARG A 659 -14.72 -14.29 -11.45
N LEU A 660 -13.49 -14.62 -11.80
CA LEU A 660 -12.97 -15.97 -11.99
C LEU A 660 -11.98 -16.25 -10.85
N HIS A 661 -12.42 -16.93 -9.79
CA HIS A 661 -11.50 -17.39 -8.74
C HIS A 661 -11.22 -18.87 -8.89
N LYS A 662 -9.96 -19.28 -9.10
CA LYS A 662 -9.59 -20.70 -9.29
C LYS A 662 -10.34 -21.42 -10.43
N ALA A 663 -10.95 -20.66 -11.33
CA ALA A 663 -11.64 -21.20 -12.49
C ALA A 663 -10.62 -21.74 -13.50
N ARG A 664 -11.04 -22.76 -14.26
CA ARG A 664 -10.23 -23.37 -15.32
C ARG A 664 -10.97 -23.24 -16.64
N LEU A 665 -10.41 -22.48 -17.58
CA LEU A 665 -10.92 -22.33 -18.94
C LEU A 665 -9.88 -22.93 -19.89
N LEU A 666 -10.24 -24.02 -20.56
CA LEU A 666 -9.36 -24.77 -21.44
C LEU A 666 -9.95 -24.77 -22.86
N HIS A 667 -9.13 -24.44 -23.86
CA HIS A 667 -9.50 -24.47 -25.28
C HIS A 667 -10.77 -23.65 -25.61
N CYS A 668 -11.01 -22.57 -24.86
CA CYS A 668 -12.23 -21.77 -24.96
C CYS A 668 -12.12 -20.67 -26.03
N ASP A 669 -13.19 -20.49 -26.81
CA ASP A 669 -13.31 -19.41 -27.81
C ASP A 669 -13.91 -18.16 -27.19
N LEU A 670 -13.12 -17.12 -27.00
CA LEU A 670 -13.51 -15.83 -26.43
C LEU A 670 -13.42 -14.70 -27.48
N ARG A 671 -13.44 -15.05 -28.77
CA ARG A 671 -13.29 -14.08 -29.86
C ARG A 671 -14.42 -13.07 -29.84
N ARG A 672 -14.06 -11.79 -30.00
CA ARG A 672 -15.01 -10.66 -29.99
C ARG A 672 -15.85 -10.56 -28.70
N ALA A 673 -15.48 -11.25 -27.62
CA ALA A 673 -16.11 -11.07 -26.32
C ALA A 673 -15.72 -9.69 -25.74
N THR A 674 -16.60 -9.13 -24.92
CA THR A 674 -16.34 -7.86 -24.22
C THR A 674 -16.28 -8.10 -22.72
N PHE A 675 -15.21 -7.66 -22.06
CA PHE A 675 -15.05 -7.69 -20.61
C PHE A 675 -14.98 -6.27 -20.06
N SER A 676 -15.70 -6.01 -18.98
CA SER A 676 -15.66 -4.73 -18.25
C SER A 676 -15.60 -4.99 -16.75
N GLN A 677 -14.60 -4.44 -16.08
CA GLN A 677 -14.47 -4.53 -14.61
C GLN A 677 -14.48 -5.97 -14.11
N TRP A 678 -13.76 -6.84 -14.82
CA TRP A 678 -13.68 -8.27 -14.49
C TRP A 678 -12.40 -8.58 -13.72
N THR A 679 -12.49 -9.50 -12.76
CA THR A 679 -11.34 -9.94 -11.96
C THR A 679 -11.07 -11.42 -12.14
N SER A 680 -9.82 -11.79 -12.34
CA SER A 680 -9.34 -13.17 -12.42
C SER A 680 -8.26 -13.37 -11.37
N MET A 681 -8.44 -14.35 -10.49
CA MET A 681 -7.52 -14.62 -9.39
C MET A 681 -7.29 -16.12 -9.25
N ASN A 682 -6.04 -16.56 -9.33
CA ASN A 682 -5.67 -17.98 -9.30
C ASN A 682 -6.34 -18.81 -10.40
N ALA A 683 -6.77 -18.19 -11.50
CA ALA A 683 -7.41 -18.89 -12.60
C ALA A 683 -6.36 -19.45 -13.58
N THR A 684 -6.73 -20.54 -14.24
CA THR A 684 -5.95 -21.17 -15.30
C THR A 684 -6.70 -21.00 -16.61
N LEU A 685 -6.08 -20.34 -17.58
CA LEU A 685 -6.59 -20.18 -18.93
C LEU A 685 -5.59 -20.80 -19.89
N GLU A 686 -5.98 -21.89 -20.55
CA GLU A 686 -5.13 -22.66 -21.46
C GLU A 686 -5.74 -22.66 -22.86
N ASP A 687 -4.93 -22.36 -23.88
CA ASP A 687 -5.33 -22.31 -25.30
C ASP A 687 -6.59 -21.47 -25.56
N CYS A 688 -6.78 -20.41 -24.77
CA CYS A 688 -7.94 -19.53 -24.90
C CYS A 688 -7.74 -18.48 -26.00
N ASP A 689 -8.76 -18.28 -26.82
CA ASP A 689 -8.72 -17.38 -27.99
C ASP A 689 -9.48 -16.07 -27.71
N PHE A 690 -8.75 -15.01 -27.38
CA PHE A 690 -9.26 -13.65 -27.14
C PHE A 690 -9.15 -12.74 -28.37
N ARG A 691 -8.98 -13.27 -29.58
CA ARG A 691 -8.78 -12.42 -30.76
C ARG A 691 -9.96 -11.49 -31.00
N GLU A 692 -9.66 -10.24 -31.35
CA GLU A 692 -10.64 -9.17 -31.56
C GLU A 692 -11.56 -8.88 -30.35
N SER A 693 -11.19 -9.33 -29.15
CA SER A 693 -11.93 -9.04 -27.92
C SER A 693 -11.67 -7.61 -27.41
N SER A 694 -12.54 -7.14 -26.53
CA SER A 694 -12.37 -5.86 -25.83
C SER A 694 -12.37 -6.09 -24.33
N LEU A 695 -11.35 -5.59 -23.62
CA LEU A 695 -11.25 -5.64 -22.16
C LEU A 695 -11.08 -4.22 -21.61
N ASP A 696 -11.91 -3.80 -20.67
CA ASP A 696 -11.81 -2.51 -19.98
C ASP A 696 -11.82 -2.70 -18.46
N GLN A 697 -10.82 -2.14 -17.78
CA GLN A 697 -10.66 -2.22 -16.32
C GLN A 697 -10.64 -3.66 -15.77
N CYS A 698 -10.03 -4.58 -16.51
CA CYS A 698 -9.90 -5.96 -16.07
C CYS A 698 -8.60 -6.19 -15.30
N VAL A 699 -8.62 -7.16 -14.37
CA VAL A 699 -7.46 -7.50 -13.54
C VAL A 699 -7.25 -9.01 -13.56
N PHE A 700 -6.03 -9.44 -13.84
CA PHE A 700 -5.56 -10.81 -13.74
C PHE A 700 -4.47 -10.89 -12.66
N MET A 701 -4.66 -11.76 -11.67
CA MET A 701 -3.76 -11.91 -10.51
C MET A 701 -3.43 -13.38 -10.26
N GLN A 702 -2.14 -13.67 -10.03
CA GLN A 702 -1.68 -14.96 -9.49
C GLN A 702 -2.18 -16.19 -10.27
N GLY A 703 -2.24 -16.12 -11.60
CA GLY A 703 -2.81 -17.16 -12.47
C GLY A 703 -1.94 -17.48 -13.68
N THR A 704 -2.48 -18.24 -14.63
CA THR A 704 -1.78 -18.60 -15.88
C THR A 704 -2.63 -18.31 -17.12
N LEU A 705 -1.96 -17.81 -18.16
CA LEU A 705 -2.48 -17.57 -19.51
C LEU A 705 -1.61 -18.37 -20.50
N GLU A 706 -1.78 -19.69 -20.50
CA GLU A 706 -1.02 -20.60 -21.36
C GLU A 706 -1.52 -20.55 -22.81
N ASN A 707 -0.60 -20.34 -23.75
CA ASN A 707 -0.90 -20.25 -25.20
C ASN A 707 -2.02 -19.26 -25.57
N ALA A 708 -2.32 -18.29 -24.69
CA ALA A 708 -3.43 -17.36 -24.90
C ALA A 708 -3.15 -16.40 -26.07
N ARG A 709 -4.18 -16.12 -26.87
CA ARG A 709 -4.08 -15.27 -28.06
C ARG A 709 -4.97 -14.04 -27.95
N PHE A 710 -4.38 -12.86 -27.92
CA PHE A 710 -5.05 -11.56 -27.87
C PHE A 710 -4.87 -10.77 -29.18
N ASP A 711 -4.65 -11.45 -30.31
CA ASP A 711 -4.37 -10.76 -31.58
C ASP A 711 -5.54 -9.84 -31.98
N GLY A 712 -5.22 -8.58 -32.29
CA GLY A 712 -6.20 -7.55 -32.60
C GLY A 712 -7.14 -7.14 -31.46
N ALA A 713 -6.90 -7.60 -30.23
CA ALA A 713 -7.71 -7.22 -29.08
C ALA A 713 -7.46 -5.76 -28.64
N THR A 714 -8.46 -5.16 -28.00
CA THR A 714 -8.35 -3.82 -27.37
C THR A 714 -8.41 -3.97 -25.86
N LEU A 715 -7.36 -3.53 -25.16
CA LEU A 715 -7.24 -3.59 -23.70
C LEU A 715 -7.08 -2.16 -23.17
N MET A 716 -8.02 -1.74 -22.33
CA MET A 716 -8.03 -0.43 -21.69
C MET A 716 -7.90 -0.63 -20.17
N ARG A 717 -6.83 -0.10 -19.57
CA ARG A 717 -6.59 -0.16 -18.11
C ARG A 717 -6.64 -1.58 -17.56
N VAL A 718 -6.03 -2.52 -18.27
CA VAL A 718 -5.95 -3.93 -17.87
C VAL A 718 -4.65 -4.19 -17.11
N SER A 719 -4.73 -4.88 -15.97
CA SER A 719 -3.57 -5.23 -15.15
C SER A 719 -3.32 -6.74 -15.12
N PHE A 720 -2.06 -7.13 -15.34
CA PHE A 720 -1.56 -8.49 -15.13
C PHE A 720 -0.55 -8.46 -13.98
N MET A 721 -0.86 -9.11 -12.87
CA MET A 721 -0.04 -9.11 -11.66
C MET A 721 0.33 -10.55 -11.27
N ASP A 722 1.62 -10.88 -11.30
CA ASP A 722 2.12 -12.23 -11.01
C ASP A 722 1.40 -13.31 -11.85
N VAL A 723 1.24 -13.04 -13.14
CA VAL A 723 0.60 -13.94 -14.10
C VAL A 723 1.67 -14.62 -14.96
N GLY A 724 1.60 -15.94 -15.08
CA GLY A 724 2.45 -16.70 -15.99
C GLY A 724 1.88 -16.75 -17.40
N PHE A 725 2.75 -16.64 -18.41
CA PHE A 725 2.37 -16.73 -19.84
C PHE A 725 3.13 -17.86 -20.56
N PRO A 726 3.00 -19.13 -20.13
CA PRO A 726 3.74 -20.22 -20.74
C PRO A 726 3.29 -20.47 -22.18
N GLY A 727 4.22 -21.02 -22.98
CA GLY A 727 3.95 -21.45 -24.34
C GLY A 727 3.93 -20.31 -25.37
N ARG A 728 2.98 -20.37 -26.31
CA ARG A 728 2.91 -19.48 -27.49
C ARG A 728 1.97 -18.30 -27.25
N PHE A 729 2.35 -17.42 -26.33
CA PHE A 729 1.59 -16.20 -26.06
C PHE A 729 1.66 -15.20 -27.21
N SER A 730 0.53 -14.55 -27.53
CA SER A 730 0.42 -13.64 -28.68
C SER A 730 -0.49 -12.43 -28.39
N MET A 731 -0.04 -11.24 -28.79
CA MET A 731 -0.81 -10.00 -28.82
C MET A 731 -0.55 -9.21 -30.12
N GLU A 732 -0.48 -9.91 -31.25
CA GLU A 732 -0.17 -9.28 -32.54
C GLU A 732 -1.25 -8.22 -32.90
N ASN A 733 -0.81 -7.02 -33.26
CA ASN A 733 -1.67 -5.88 -33.61
C ASN A 733 -2.70 -5.47 -32.53
N ALA A 734 -2.53 -5.93 -31.29
CA ALA A 734 -3.37 -5.52 -30.17
C ALA A 734 -3.15 -4.03 -29.82
N ALA A 735 -4.16 -3.42 -29.21
CA ALA A 735 -4.10 -2.03 -28.72
C ALA A 735 -4.27 -2.01 -27.20
N LEU A 736 -3.24 -1.56 -26.49
CA LEU A 736 -3.16 -1.47 -25.04
C LEU A 736 -3.02 0.00 -24.64
N ASP A 737 -3.92 0.49 -23.78
CA ASP A 737 -3.88 1.86 -23.25
C ASP A 737 -4.06 1.84 -21.73
N GLY A 738 -3.09 2.37 -20.99
CA GLY A 738 -3.11 2.37 -19.52
C GLY A 738 -2.92 0.98 -18.88
N CYS A 739 -2.37 0.01 -19.63
CA CYS A 739 -2.19 -1.36 -19.16
C CYS A 739 -0.92 -1.53 -18.31
N ALA A 740 -0.96 -2.47 -17.36
CA ALA A 740 0.16 -2.73 -16.44
C ALA A 740 0.51 -4.22 -16.37
N PHE A 741 1.80 -4.52 -16.43
CA PHE A 741 2.39 -5.83 -16.16
C PHE A 741 3.29 -5.68 -14.93
N ALA A 742 2.86 -6.25 -13.81
CA ALA A 742 3.49 -6.06 -12.51
C ALA A 742 3.86 -7.40 -11.85
N GLY A 743 4.92 -7.40 -11.06
CA GLY A 743 5.41 -8.61 -10.40
C GLY A 743 6.17 -9.51 -11.37
N ARG A 744 6.08 -10.84 -11.17
CA ARG A 744 6.80 -11.80 -12.02
C ARG A 744 6.06 -12.01 -13.34
N VAL A 745 6.49 -11.32 -14.39
CA VAL A 745 5.92 -11.41 -15.74
C VAL A 745 6.96 -11.93 -16.72
N GLU A 746 6.70 -13.12 -17.25
CA GLU A 746 7.58 -13.81 -18.21
C GLU A 746 6.83 -13.98 -19.53
N LEU A 747 7.26 -13.23 -20.56
CA LEU A 747 6.73 -13.16 -21.92
C LEU A 747 7.81 -13.59 -22.94
N THR A 748 8.64 -14.56 -22.57
CA THR A 748 9.73 -15.08 -23.40
C THR A 748 9.21 -15.60 -24.73
N GLY A 749 9.77 -15.12 -25.84
CA GLY A 749 9.36 -15.52 -27.18
C GLY A 749 7.94 -15.10 -27.59
N ALA A 750 7.32 -14.17 -26.85
CA ALA A 750 5.98 -13.69 -27.16
C ALA A 750 5.92 -13.01 -28.54
N ARG A 751 4.77 -13.17 -29.22
CA ARG A 751 4.51 -12.51 -30.50
C ARG A 751 3.74 -11.21 -30.27
N LEU A 752 4.40 -10.09 -30.50
CA LEU A 752 3.92 -8.74 -30.20
C LEU A 752 4.07 -7.83 -31.44
N GLN A 753 4.09 -8.40 -32.64
CA GLN A 753 4.25 -7.65 -33.89
C GLN A 753 3.13 -6.62 -34.03
N GLY A 754 3.49 -5.37 -34.34
CA GLY A 754 2.51 -4.29 -34.54
C GLY A 754 1.71 -3.88 -33.30
N LEU A 755 2.08 -4.37 -32.11
CA LEU A 755 1.46 -4.00 -30.83
C LEU A 755 1.44 -2.48 -30.67
N ARG A 756 0.30 -1.93 -30.26
CA ARG A 756 0.18 -0.54 -29.80
C ARG A 756 0.11 -0.53 -28.29
N PHE A 757 1.02 0.18 -27.62
CA PHE A 757 1.12 0.22 -26.18
C PHE A 757 1.32 1.67 -25.72
N ASN A 758 0.29 2.25 -25.12
CA ASN A 758 0.27 3.66 -24.74
C ASN A 758 0.05 3.79 -23.24
N GLN A 759 0.77 4.72 -22.61
CA GLN A 759 0.55 5.09 -21.20
C GLN A 759 0.56 3.90 -20.22
N GLY A 760 1.31 2.84 -20.53
CA GLY A 760 1.33 1.62 -19.72
C GLY A 760 2.70 1.34 -19.08
N SER A 761 2.78 0.27 -18.30
CA SER A 761 4.03 -0.20 -17.70
C SER A 761 4.21 -1.71 -17.92
N ALA A 762 5.41 -2.08 -18.38
CA ALA A 762 5.92 -3.45 -18.41
C ALA A 762 7.25 -3.57 -17.66
N ARG A 763 7.49 -2.68 -16.70
CA ARG A 763 8.76 -2.58 -15.96
C ARG A 763 9.20 -3.94 -15.40
N GLY A 764 10.43 -4.34 -15.72
CA GLY A 764 11.01 -5.60 -15.23
C GLY A 764 10.52 -6.87 -15.92
N ALA A 765 9.63 -6.77 -16.92
CA ALA A 765 9.14 -7.94 -17.66
C ALA A 765 10.26 -8.66 -18.42
N ILE A 766 10.17 -9.99 -18.49
CA ILE A 766 11.09 -10.82 -19.28
C ILE A 766 10.50 -11.00 -20.67
N LEU A 767 11.15 -10.41 -21.67
CA LEU A 767 10.75 -10.36 -23.08
C LEU A 767 11.86 -10.95 -23.98
N THR A 768 12.71 -11.82 -23.44
CA THR A 768 13.81 -12.46 -24.17
C THR A 768 13.27 -13.18 -25.42
N GLY A 769 13.86 -12.88 -26.58
CA GLY A 769 13.48 -13.45 -27.87
C GLY A 769 12.08 -13.05 -28.37
N ALA A 770 11.42 -12.06 -27.77
CA ALA A 770 10.11 -11.60 -28.21
C ALA A 770 10.17 -10.96 -29.61
N ASP A 771 9.12 -11.13 -30.41
CA ASP A 771 8.95 -10.47 -31.71
C ASP A 771 8.09 -9.23 -31.54
N MET A 772 8.73 -8.06 -31.52
CA MET A 772 8.11 -6.74 -31.35
C MET A 772 8.25 -5.88 -32.62
N ARG A 773 8.40 -6.50 -33.80
CA ARG A 773 8.59 -5.77 -35.05
C ARG A 773 7.43 -4.82 -35.33
N GLY A 774 7.75 -3.57 -35.67
CA GLY A 774 6.75 -2.53 -35.96
C GLY A 774 5.86 -2.15 -34.78
N ALA A 775 6.19 -2.55 -33.54
CA ALA A 775 5.46 -2.13 -32.36
C ALA A 775 5.49 -0.61 -32.21
N ARG A 776 4.43 -0.04 -31.64
CA ARG A 776 4.27 1.40 -31.39
C ARG A 776 4.05 1.62 -29.91
N LEU A 777 5.06 2.14 -29.25
CA LEU A 777 5.07 2.45 -27.83
C LEU A 777 5.01 3.96 -27.67
N SER A 778 4.24 4.47 -26.71
CA SER A 778 4.27 5.90 -26.41
C SER A 778 4.05 6.14 -24.92
N ALA A 779 4.87 7.03 -24.34
CA ALA A 779 4.77 7.44 -22.94
C ALA A 779 4.60 6.24 -21.98
N SER A 780 5.39 5.20 -22.18
CA SER A 780 5.27 3.92 -21.46
C SER A 780 6.57 3.55 -20.76
N ASP A 781 6.48 2.69 -19.73
CA ASP A 781 7.64 2.26 -18.94
C ASP A 781 8.03 0.80 -19.22
N PHE A 782 9.16 0.62 -19.89
CA PHE A 782 9.86 -0.65 -20.15
C PHE A 782 11.23 -0.67 -19.44
N SER A 783 11.39 0.12 -18.37
CA SER A 783 12.61 0.10 -17.57
C SER A 783 12.84 -1.29 -16.97
N GLU A 784 14.10 -1.69 -16.83
CA GLU A 784 14.51 -2.99 -16.26
C GLU A 784 14.00 -4.24 -17.03
N CYS A 785 13.40 -4.08 -18.22
CA CYS A 785 12.99 -5.22 -19.04
C CYS A 785 14.19 -6.02 -19.56
N GLN A 786 14.00 -7.33 -19.67
CA GLN A 786 14.96 -8.24 -20.32
C GLN A 786 14.53 -8.45 -21.78
N LEU A 787 15.21 -7.82 -22.72
CA LEU A 787 14.89 -7.81 -24.16
C LEU A 787 15.98 -8.52 -24.99
N GLN A 788 16.72 -9.45 -24.38
CA GLN A 788 17.83 -10.10 -25.06
C GLN A 788 17.33 -10.90 -26.26
N ASP A 789 18.05 -10.82 -27.37
CA ASP A 789 17.71 -11.47 -28.65
C ASP A 789 16.30 -11.14 -29.20
N ALA A 790 15.61 -10.13 -28.67
CA ALA A 790 14.31 -9.69 -29.16
C ALA A 790 14.43 -8.98 -30.53
N ASP A 791 13.41 -9.11 -31.37
CA ASP A 791 13.32 -8.40 -32.65
C ASP A 791 12.41 -7.19 -32.53
N LEU A 792 13.00 -6.00 -32.44
CA LEU A 792 12.35 -4.70 -32.31
C LEU A 792 12.51 -3.86 -33.59
N SER A 793 12.74 -4.51 -34.74
CA SER A 793 12.94 -3.83 -36.01
C SER A 793 11.71 -2.99 -36.39
N ASP A 794 11.95 -1.78 -36.90
CA ASP A 794 10.94 -0.80 -37.30
C ASP A 794 9.98 -0.37 -36.16
N MET A 795 10.34 -0.62 -34.89
CA MET A 795 9.59 -0.15 -33.72
C MET A 795 9.59 1.38 -33.64
N SER A 796 8.48 1.98 -33.23
CA SER A 796 8.41 3.40 -32.87
C SER A 796 8.10 3.55 -31.39
N ALA A 797 9.05 4.07 -30.60
CA ALA A 797 8.93 4.25 -29.17
C ALA A 797 9.37 5.65 -28.69
N PRO A 798 8.74 6.74 -29.19
CA PRO A 798 9.00 8.08 -28.69
C PRO A 798 8.63 8.21 -27.22
N ASP A 799 9.38 9.05 -26.49
CA ASP A 799 9.07 9.43 -25.10
C ASP A 799 8.84 8.21 -24.17
N THR A 800 9.50 7.09 -24.47
CA THR A 800 9.34 5.81 -23.75
C THR A 800 10.54 5.56 -22.85
N HIS A 801 10.31 4.99 -21.66
CA HIS A 801 11.36 4.70 -20.69
C HIS A 801 11.87 3.27 -20.89
N PHE A 802 13.19 3.13 -20.99
CA PHE A 802 13.93 1.88 -21.09
C PHE A 802 15.13 1.89 -20.13
N VAL A 803 14.99 2.58 -18.99
CA VAL A 803 16.09 2.76 -18.04
C VAL A 803 16.52 1.38 -17.52
N ARG A 804 17.79 1.02 -17.63
CA ARG A 804 18.33 -0.33 -17.29
C ARG A 804 17.71 -1.50 -18.06
N ALA A 805 17.07 -1.27 -19.20
CA ALA A 805 16.64 -2.38 -20.04
C ALA A 805 17.85 -3.11 -20.67
N ASP A 806 17.76 -4.42 -20.82
CA ASP A 806 18.81 -5.25 -21.42
C ASP A 806 18.45 -5.65 -22.85
N PHE A 807 19.07 -4.99 -23.83
CA PHE A 807 18.93 -5.25 -25.25
C PHE A 807 20.05 -6.14 -25.81
N THR A 808 20.71 -6.96 -24.98
CA THR A 808 21.82 -7.79 -25.45
C THR A 808 21.41 -8.68 -26.62
N GLY A 809 22.06 -8.56 -27.78
CA GLY A 809 21.73 -9.32 -28.99
C GLY A 809 20.43 -8.91 -29.69
N ALA A 810 19.71 -7.89 -29.19
CA ALA A 810 18.45 -7.46 -29.75
C ALA A 810 18.62 -6.74 -31.11
N ARG A 811 17.62 -6.84 -31.97
CA ARG A 811 17.58 -6.13 -33.26
C ARG A 811 16.69 -4.90 -33.15
N LEU A 812 17.27 -3.71 -33.28
CA LEU A 812 16.57 -2.42 -33.25
C LEU A 812 16.72 -1.68 -34.59
N ARG A 813 16.74 -2.42 -35.71
CA ARG A 813 16.93 -1.82 -37.05
C ARG A 813 15.83 -0.83 -37.36
N ASN A 814 16.19 0.37 -37.80
CA ASN A 814 15.28 1.48 -38.09
C ASN A 814 14.33 1.86 -36.92
N ALA A 815 14.65 1.47 -35.68
CA ALA A 815 13.80 1.81 -34.54
C ALA A 815 13.81 3.32 -34.30
N ASN A 816 12.64 3.91 -34.09
CA ASN A 816 12.49 5.32 -33.74
C ASN A 816 12.43 5.48 -32.21
N LEU A 817 13.53 5.94 -31.62
CA LEU A 817 13.75 6.08 -30.19
C LEU A 817 13.89 7.56 -29.77
N ILE A 818 13.30 8.48 -30.53
CA ILE A 818 13.35 9.92 -30.27
C ILE A 818 12.87 10.27 -28.84
N ASN A 819 13.63 11.11 -28.13
CA ASN A 819 13.36 11.51 -26.73
C ASN A 819 13.23 10.35 -25.71
N SER A 820 13.53 9.10 -26.08
CA SER A 820 13.41 7.97 -25.15
C SER A 820 14.45 8.04 -24.02
N LEU A 821 14.12 7.49 -22.86
CA LEU A 821 15.03 7.41 -21.71
C LEU A 821 15.68 6.03 -21.65
N LEU A 822 16.87 5.88 -22.21
CA LEU A 822 17.64 4.64 -22.29
C LEU A 822 18.78 4.60 -21.25
N GLY A 823 18.70 5.45 -20.22
CA GLY A 823 19.76 5.58 -19.22
C GLY A 823 20.13 4.23 -18.60
N LYS A 824 21.43 3.90 -18.55
CA LYS A 824 21.96 2.63 -18.02
C LYS A 824 21.53 1.36 -18.77
N ALA A 825 20.88 1.46 -19.93
CA ALA A 825 20.53 0.29 -20.74
C ALA A 825 21.76 -0.44 -21.29
N ILE A 826 21.61 -1.73 -21.58
CA ILE A 826 22.68 -2.60 -22.10
C ILE A 826 22.40 -2.90 -23.57
N PHE A 827 23.38 -2.68 -24.45
CA PHE A 827 23.26 -2.85 -25.91
C PHE A 827 24.34 -3.78 -26.50
N LEU A 828 24.93 -4.65 -25.69
CA LEU A 828 25.98 -5.57 -26.16
C LEU A 828 25.45 -6.45 -27.30
N ARG A 829 26.18 -6.54 -28.41
CA ARG A 829 25.76 -7.27 -29.62
C ARG A 829 24.41 -6.80 -30.22
N ALA A 830 23.88 -5.66 -29.79
CA ALA A 830 22.62 -5.13 -30.32
C ALA A 830 22.85 -4.51 -31.70
N ASP A 831 21.85 -4.61 -32.56
CA ASP A 831 21.87 -4.02 -33.90
C ASP A 831 20.96 -2.79 -33.97
N LEU A 832 21.53 -1.59 -33.84
CA LEU A 832 20.82 -0.31 -33.96
C LEU A 832 20.98 0.32 -35.36
N THR A 833 21.23 -0.48 -36.40
CA THR A 833 21.40 0.03 -37.77
C THR A 833 20.19 0.86 -38.20
N GLY A 834 20.40 2.12 -38.59
CA GLY A 834 19.34 3.05 -39.01
C GLY A 834 18.44 3.56 -37.87
N ALA A 835 18.72 3.25 -36.60
CA ALA A 835 17.89 3.70 -35.48
C ALA A 835 17.97 5.23 -35.29
N ASN A 836 16.87 5.84 -34.86
CA ASN A 836 16.79 7.27 -34.56
C ASN A 836 16.89 7.51 -33.04
N LEU A 837 18.03 8.04 -32.59
CA LEU A 837 18.32 8.37 -31.19
C LEU A 837 18.32 9.89 -30.95
N PHE A 838 17.67 10.69 -31.79
CA PHE A 838 17.59 12.14 -31.61
C PHE A 838 17.04 12.48 -30.22
N ARG A 839 17.80 13.25 -29.44
CA ARG A 839 17.45 13.67 -28.06
C ARG A 839 17.15 12.52 -27.09
N ALA A 840 17.49 11.28 -27.42
CA ALA A 840 17.38 10.17 -26.50
C ALA A 840 18.41 10.32 -25.36
N ASP A 841 18.04 9.93 -24.14
CA ASP A 841 18.97 9.82 -23.01
C ASP A 841 19.65 8.46 -23.04
N VAL A 842 20.89 8.43 -23.52
CA VAL A 842 21.76 7.25 -23.54
C VAL A 842 22.87 7.38 -22.51
N ALA A 843 22.67 8.16 -21.45
CA ALA A 843 23.64 8.29 -20.38
C ALA A 843 23.89 6.94 -19.70
N GLN A 844 25.15 6.64 -19.41
CA GLN A 844 25.57 5.40 -18.75
C GLN A 844 25.17 4.10 -19.44
N THR A 845 24.78 4.12 -20.72
CA THR A 845 24.51 2.88 -21.47
C THR A 845 25.77 2.06 -21.65
N ARG A 846 25.64 0.73 -21.71
CA ARG A 846 26.74 -0.18 -22.05
C ARG A 846 26.69 -0.56 -23.52
N MET A 847 27.66 -0.04 -24.27
CA MET A 847 27.91 -0.31 -25.69
C MET A 847 29.40 -0.64 -25.85
N ASP A 848 29.74 -1.51 -26.80
CA ASP A 848 31.11 -1.85 -27.20
C ASP A 848 31.18 -2.08 -28.72
N ASP A 849 32.33 -2.54 -29.24
CA ASP A 849 32.55 -2.80 -30.67
C ASP A 849 31.58 -3.85 -31.26
N SER A 850 30.84 -4.58 -30.43
CA SER A 850 29.81 -5.50 -30.90
C SER A 850 28.46 -4.84 -31.16
N THR A 851 28.28 -3.57 -30.78
CA THR A 851 27.05 -2.80 -30.99
C THR A 851 27.07 -2.14 -32.36
N SER A 852 26.16 -2.52 -33.26
CA SER A 852 26.06 -1.86 -34.58
C SER A 852 25.32 -0.52 -34.47
N LEU A 853 25.94 0.55 -34.96
CA LEU A 853 25.37 1.90 -35.06
C LEU A 853 25.36 2.42 -36.51
N ASP A 854 25.46 1.53 -37.50
CA ASP A 854 25.52 1.89 -38.91
C ASP A 854 24.31 2.75 -39.31
N ASN A 855 24.55 3.97 -39.81
CA ASN A 855 23.51 4.94 -40.15
C ASN A 855 22.55 5.31 -39.01
N ALA A 856 22.89 5.07 -37.74
CA ALA A 856 22.08 5.50 -36.61
C ALA A 856 22.16 7.03 -36.44
N TYR A 857 21.01 7.68 -36.25
CA TYR A 857 20.94 9.12 -36.05
C TYR A 857 21.13 9.48 -34.57
N THR A 858 22.35 9.88 -34.20
CA THR A 858 22.74 10.12 -32.78
C THR A 858 22.89 11.60 -32.40
N GLN A 859 22.55 12.51 -33.31
CA GLN A 859 22.67 13.95 -33.07
C GLN A 859 21.78 14.37 -31.89
N GLY A 860 22.33 15.14 -30.94
CA GLY A 860 21.58 15.62 -29.77
C GLY A 860 21.22 14.56 -28.73
N ALA A 861 21.66 13.31 -28.89
CA ALA A 861 21.53 12.30 -27.84
C ALA A 861 22.31 12.72 -26.58
N LYS A 862 21.69 12.62 -25.41
CA LYS A 862 22.33 12.92 -24.12
C LYS A 862 23.17 11.72 -23.71
N ARG A 863 24.49 11.91 -23.68
CA ARG A 863 25.48 10.83 -23.41
C ARG A 863 26.09 10.88 -22.02
N TRP A 864 25.92 12.00 -21.32
CA TRP A 864 26.56 12.25 -20.02
C TRP A 864 25.60 12.02 -18.85
N PRO A 865 26.08 11.41 -17.75
CA PRO A 865 27.45 10.93 -17.58
C PRO A 865 27.69 9.62 -18.37
N VAL A 866 28.93 9.40 -18.82
CA VAL A 866 29.32 8.14 -19.48
C VAL A 866 29.45 7.04 -18.43
N ARG A 867 29.16 5.78 -18.80
CA ARG A 867 29.31 4.63 -17.89
C ARG A 867 30.79 4.47 -17.56
N GLN A 868 31.13 4.47 -16.26
CA GLN A 868 32.48 4.17 -15.84
C GLN A 868 32.77 2.67 -16.03
N PRO A 869 34.01 2.27 -16.36
CA PRO A 869 34.41 0.87 -16.34
C PRO A 869 34.14 0.31 -14.94
N GLU A 870 33.52 -0.86 -14.85
CA GLU A 870 33.32 -1.54 -13.56
C GLU A 870 34.71 -1.79 -12.96
N THR A 871 35.03 -1.10 -11.86
CA THR A 871 36.26 -1.37 -11.13
C THR A 871 36.07 -2.74 -10.48
N PRO A 872 36.87 -3.77 -10.79
CA PRO A 872 36.74 -5.05 -10.11
C PRO A 872 36.91 -4.81 -8.60
N ALA A 873 35.93 -5.29 -7.83
CA ALA A 873 35.81 -5.07 -6.39
C ALA A 873 36.99 -5.62 -5.59
#